data_AF-F6KWE2-F1
#
_entry.id   AF-F6KWE2-F1
#
_cell.length_a   1.000
_cell.length_b   1.000
_cell.length_c   1.000
_cell.angle_alpha   90.00
_cell.angle_beta   90.00
_cell.angle_gamma   90.00
#
_symmetry.space_group_name_H-M   'P 1'
#
loop_
_entity.id
_entity.type
_entity.pdbx_description
1 polymer ?
#
loop_
_entity_poly.entity_id
_entity_poly.type
_entity_poly.pdbx_seq_one_letter_code
_entity_poly.pdbx_strand_id
1 'polypeptide(L)'
;MSKINRKLKKLMRDPKLFFKDMYLKNSFKLKKYIPSSHKGNNKFTIISAIYNTEKYLDEYFSSITTQLLNFKNNIFIICVDDGSVDDSAKIIKKWQRKYPKNITYIYKENGGQASARNVGIEHVQTEWVTFIDPDDFVSKNYFSEVDKQISESENVSLIACPLVFYFEDKDMFKDTHPLKYRFNKGNVTLPISDLKDKIQLSASTAFFKSSDIGNVRFDEKMKPSFEDAKFVIDYLLSNKNKYASFVSNISYYYRKRADGSSTLDGAWFNTNLFTRVLEEGCLKILNDAEKTFGYIPEYIQRTALYHLYWYFGRIINNESNLSHLTNEEKEKFKSLVFAIFKRIDNKVIEAFNLGGAWFFHKVGFLGLFKKSEPTNQIVYIEKYDIQKDQMLVSFFSTSDCFEEYLLNNKECLPKYKKLINYHFLDSIFTKEYRAWIPCNEGSKLQVKINNKLAKLSFLGKHHNELNCSTVKNYFVKNSTKVTQDWIFIDRNNQADDNAEHLYCYVMKNNPSQSIYFVLNRDSHDWERLEKEGFNLLEFGSKKFEDILRKCEKIISSHIDGYITHYFKDNSLMDKDYVFLQHGITKDDLSSWLNTKKNMSLFVTATQDEYNSIRGNHSAYKFTDKEVILSGFPRHDALLAKNKHDSKTILIMPTWRNNIVGKILEGNKRAYNSQFMETEYAIHWQAFLKRQSVKMLSQKYGYKFIFAPHPNMQEYLKEFDIPEYIDIWKYSDGNIQNLFQNALVLITDYSSIAFDFAYLDKSVIYYQFDADAVFSGSHTYKKGYFSYEENGFGDVVKSLPELELSLSYLLINSKGKPHTKYLKRINDTFPFRDGKNCQRVYEAITNLNEKDSSSLNLDMLIEDAISVQNSQNYLGIEKKYETLFKYINQSDYSHLQQTYMNALLKQNKLVKLKLYILNNHIEKKEFWINLVDLQIGNSSKAAIYFAKHFPEEKSILFLAMLHLSRMHHPLARKVITELAKGNVSETQNSLIEIARKVLENDGFYALSLINSLLERKMTLEYMLYKIELFASYLCMDMLRLQDSHKYLVKYEKHTRNDPACRVVIARLAKVNNNKPKLIDQLDKTFGENIELIPKDLYFDYLSGIKDNKNKISNLLNKLSEKDSAEISLTEIKISALFKENRWKEIVSTMKYDESYAEEINDMYIYSLIKIGNLEQAILIFKNLAPKKCYSYWKCASEVAEKSNDYKTLKKCLKNQLKLADLLS
;
A
#
# COMPACT_ATOMS: atom_id res chain seq x y z
N MET A 1 -34.13 48.36 28.48
CA MET A 1 -34.41 48.09 27.05
C MET A 1 -33.79 49.09 26.04
N SER A 2 -32.67 49.80 26.29
CA SER A 2 -32.17 50.84 25.35
C SER A 2 -30.82 50.57 24.63
N LYS A 3 -30.03 49.56 25.02
CA LYS A 3 -28.73 49.25 24.36
C LYS A 3 -28.78 48.12 23.31
N ILE A 4 -29.68 47.15 23.49
CA ILE A 4 -29.78 45.97 22.61
C ILE A 4 -30.44 46.34 21.27
N ASN A 5 -31.50 47.16 21.30
CA ASN A 5 -32.18 47.65 20.09
C ASN A 5 -31.30 48.52 19.18
N ARG A 6 -30.30 49.21 19.76
CA ARG A 6 -29.39 50.08 18.99
C ARG A 6 -28.32 49.30 18.24
N LYS A 7 -27.90 48.13 18.77
CA LYS A 7 -26.96 47.22 18.13
C LYS A 7 -27.62 46.42 17.00
N LEU A 8 -28.85 45.93 17.22
CA LEU A 8 -29.62 45.23 16.18
C LEU A 8 -29.93 46.14 14.99
N LYS A 9 -30.33 47.40 15.24
CA LYS A 9 -30.51 48.38 14.14
C LYS A 9 -29.22 48.69 13.37
N LYS A 10 -28.04 48.67 14.03
CA LYS A 10 -26.75 48.88 13.37
C LYS A 10 -26.31 47.67 12.53
N LEU A 11 -26.56 46.45 13.02
CA LEU A 11 -26.30 45.21 12.28
C LEU A 11 -27.15 45.10 11.00
N MET A 12 -28.42 45.51 11.06
CA MET A 12 -29.30 45.45 9.89
C MET A 12 -29.03 46.57 8.86
N ARG A 13 -28.55 47.74 9.30
CA ARG A 13 -28.33 48.89 8.41
C ARG A 13 -26.98 48.89 7.71
N ASP A 14 -25.92 48.42 8.39
CA ASP A 14 -24.57 48.35 7.82
C ASP A 14 -23.76 47.21 8.49
N PRO A 15 -23.87 45.97 7.97
CA PRO A 15 -23.24 44.80 8.55
C PRO A 15 -21.71 44.92 8.57
N LYS A 16 -21.12 45.51 7.53
CA LYS A 16 -19.66 45.71 7.44
C LYS A 16 -19.17 46.65 8.54
N LEU A 17 -19.86 47.76 8.80
CA LEU A 17 -19.49 48.67 9.88
C LEU A 17 -19.73 48.06 11.28
N PHE A 18 -20.76 47.22 11.44
CA PHE A 18 -21.00 46.51 12.70
C PHE A 18 -19.91 45.48 12.99
N PHE A 19 -19.52 44.66 12.00
CA PHE A 19 -18.42 43.71 12.15
C PHE A 19 -17.07 44.39 12.22
N LYS A 20 -16.84 45.52 11.54
CA LYS A 20 -15.64 46.35 11.69
C LYS A 20 -15.55 46.97 13.09
N ASP A 21 -16.63 47.48 13.67
CA ASP A 21 -16.65 48.00 15.04
C ASP A 21 -16.53 46.90 16.09
N MET A 22 -17.12 45.73 15.84
CA MET A 22 -17.01 44.57 16.72
C MET A 22 -15.61 43.95 16.65
N TYR A 23 -15.03 43.90 15.45
CA TYR A 23 -13.64 43.53 15.21
C TYR A 23 -12.71 44.54 15.85
N LEU A 24 -12.92 45.86 15.69
CA LEU A 24 -12.15 46.91 16.37
C LEU A 24 -12.33 46.87 17.89
N LYS A 25 -13.51 46.55 18.42
CA LYS A 25 -13.73 46.38 19.87
C LYS A 25 -13.14 45.09 20.44
N ASN A 26 -13.03 44.04 19.63
CA ASN A 26 -12.39 42.78 20.03
C ASN A 26 -10.88 42.77 19.73
N SER A 27 -10.40 43.58 18.78
CA SER A 27 -8.98 43.78 18.45
C SER A 27 -8.35 44.88 19.31
N PHE A 28 -9.14 45.83 19.83
CA PHE A 28 -8.75 46.76 20.88
C PHE A 28 -9.43 46.44 22.22
N LYS A 29 -9.13 45.25 22.76
CA LYS A 29 -8.92 45.10 24.20
C LYS A 29 -7.42 45.19 24.52
N LEU A 30 -6.74 46.18 23.95
CA LEU A 30 -5.59 46.77 24.61
C LEU A 30 -6.14 47.49 25.83
N LYS A 31 -6.11 46.82 26.99
CA LYS A 31 -6.08 47.55 28.26
C LYS A 31 -5.03 48.65 28.08
N LYS A 32 -5.46 49.90 28.26
CA LYS A 32 -4.57 51.07 28.34
C LYS A 32 -3.76 50.96 29.63
N TYR A 33 -2.93 49.93 29.74
CA TYR A 33 -1.84 49.84 30.68
C TYR A 33 -0.72 50.61 30.01
N ILE A 34 -0.40 51.77 30.55
CA ILE A 34 0.93 52.37 30.39
C ILE A 34 1.82 51.43 31.23
N PRO A 35 2.67 50.57 30.64
CA PRO A 35 3.49 49.67 31.44
C PRO A 35 4.55 50.54 32.09
N SER A 36 4.60 50.53 33.43
CA SER A 36 5.80 50.91 34.15
C SER A 36 6.95 50.08 33.58
N SER A 37 8.02 50.73 33.11
CA SER A 37 9.21 50.08 32.55
C SER A 37 9.59 48.85 33.38
N HIS A 38 9.64 47.66 32.77
CA HIS A 38 10.17 46.49 33.45
C HIS A 38 11.65 46.74 33.73
N LYS A 39 12.06 46.69 35.01
CA LYS A 39 13.46 46.85 35.39
C LYS A 39 14.16 45.53 35.07
N GLY A 40 14.69 45.43 33.86
CA GLY A 40 15.28 44.21 33.32
C GLY A 40 16.52 43.77 34.09
N ASN A 41 16.63 42.47 34.36
CA ASN A 41 17.76 41.88 35.08
C ASN A 41 18.89 41.41 34.14
N ASN A 42 18.58 41.17 32.87
CA ASN A 42 19.54 40.65 31.89
C ASN A 42 19.73 41.58 30.69
N LYS A 43 20.84 41.37 29.97
CA LYS A 43 21.17 42.00 28.68
C LYS A 43 21.10 41.00 27.53
N PHE A 44 20.59 41.46 26.40
CA PHE A 44 20.35 40.67 25.19
C PHE A 44 21.08 41.27 24.00
N THR A 45 21.75 40.43 23.20
CA THR A 45 22.29 40.80 21.89
C THR A 45 21.44 40.15 20.80
N ILE A 46 21.05 40.94 19.80
CA ILE A 46 20.41 40.48 18.58
C ILE A 46 21.47 40.46 17.49
N ILE A 47 21.74 39.31 16.89
CA ILE A 47 22.59 39.20 15.70
C ILE A 47 21.67 39.12 14.49
N SER A 48 21.86 40.03 13.53
CA SER A 48 21.10 40.04 12.28
C SER A 48 22.05 40.03 11.10
N ALA A 49 21.94 38.99 10.28
CA ALA A 49 22.64 38.89 8.99
C ALA A 49 21.88 39.72 7.95
N ILE A 50 22.54 40.73 7.39
CA ILE A 50 21.96 41.70 6.45
C ILE A 50 22.46 41.38 5.05
N TYR A 51 21.55 41.18 4.11
CA TYR A 51 21.87 41.09 2.68
C TYR A 51 20.69 41.60 1.85
N ASN A 52 20.82 42.81 1.33
CA ASN A 52 19.81 43.48 0.49
C ASN A 52 18.39 43.55 1.14
N THR A 53 18.29 44.10 2.36
CA THR A 53 17.04 44.17 3.12
C THR A 53 16.55 45.60 3.42
N GLU A 54 16.95 46.59 2.60
CA GLU A 54 16.64 48.01 2.81
C GLU A 54 15.16 48.29 3.10
N LYS A 55 14.27 47.55 2.45
CA LYS A 55 12.80 47.72 2.54
C LYS A 55 12.23 47.45 3.93
N TYR A 56 12.92 46.62 4.72
CA TYR A 56 12.36 46.09 5.98
C TYR A 56 13.05 46.64 7.23
N LEU A 57 14.26 47.18 7.09
CA LEU A 57 15.11 47.58 8.22
C LEU A 57 14.46 48.62 9.14
N ASP A 58 13.77 49.64 8.62
CA ASP A 58 13.11 50.66 9.45
C ASP A 58 12.02 50.06 10.36
N GLU A 59 11.24 49.08 9.86
CA GLU A 59 10.22 48.38 10.65
C GLU A 59 10.86 47.42 11.67
N TYR A 60 11.88 46.68 11.24
CA TYR A 60 12.69 45.81 12.10
C TYR A 60 13.24 46.58 13.32
N PHE A 61 13.95 47.71 13.10
CA PHE A 61 14.50 48.53 14.18
C PHE A 61 13.39 49.16 15.05
N SER A 62 12.28 49.59 14.45
CA SER A 62 11.12 50.11 15.19
C SER A 62 10.53 49.07 16.15
N SER A 63 10.42 47.81 15.71
CA SER A 63 9.88 46.71 16.53
C SER A 63 10.75 46.40 17.75
N ILE A 64 12.06 46.57 17.64
CA ILE A 64 13.03 46.31 18.72
C ILE A 64 13.19 47.51 19.66
N THR A 65 13.24 48.73 19.12
CA THR A 65 13.45 49.95 19.93
C THR A 65 12.23 50.34 20.78
N THR A 66 11.05 49.79 20.48
CA THR A 66 9.78 50.05 21.17
C THR A 66 9.35 48.95 22.14
N GLN A 67 10.28 48.06 22.51
CA GLN A 67 10.04 46.97 23.47
C GLN A 67 9.73 47.49 24.89
N LEU A 68 9.00 46.68 25.67
CA LEU A 68 8.68 47.00 27.08
C LEU A 68 9.89 46.95 28.01
N LEU A 69 10.91 46.16 27.64
CA LEU A 69 12.22 46.16 28.27
C LEU A 69 13.01 47.39 27.80
N ASN A 70 13.80 48.00 28.68
CA ASN A 70 14.55 49.21 28.33
C ASN A 70 15.60 48.93 27.23
N PHE A 71 15.34 49.41 26.02
CA PHE A 71 16.24 49.21 24.89
C PHE A 71 17.67 49.69 25.17
N LYS A 72 17.84 50.92 25.67
CA LYS A 72 19.16 51.54 25.86
C LYS A 72 20.05 50.77 26.85
N ASN A 73 19.46 50.15 27.86
CA ASN A 73 20.19 49.49 28.93
C ASN A 73 20.31 47.97 28.76
N ASN A 74 19.34 47.34 28.07
CA ASN A 74 19.19 45.89 28.06
C ASN A 74 19.27 45.24 26.68
N ILE A 75 19.14 45.98 25.56
CA ILE A 75 19.08 45.40 24.21
C ILE A 75 20.18 45.98 23.31
N PHE A 76 20.96 45.10 22.71
CA PHE A 76 22.05 45.41 21.79
C PHE A 76 21.80 44.69 20.46
N ILE A 77 22.24 45.27 19.34
CA ILE A 77 22.04 44.78 17.98
C ILE A 77 23.38 44.78 17.27
N ILE A 78 23.75 43.64 16.70
CA ILE A 78 24.91 43.49 15.82
C ILE A 78 24.37 43.18 14.42
N CYS A 79 24.43 44.19 13.56
CA CYS A 79 24.09 44.06 12.15
C CYS A 79 25.35 43.68 11.38
N VAL A 80 25.39 42.44 10.88
CA VAL A 80 26.49 41.95 10.03
C VAL A 80 26.02 41.99 8.58
N ASP A 81 26.54 42.96 7.83
CA ASP A 81 26.28 43.17 6.41
C ASP A 81 27.16 42.26 5.56
N ASP A 82 26.50 41.28 4.93
CA ASP A 82 27.09 40.19 4.16
C ASP A 82 27.25 40.58 2.67
N GLY A 83 27.72 41.80 2.42
CA GLY A 83 27.96 42.32 1.08
C GLY A 83 26.72 42.89 0.38
N SER A 84 25.83 43.58 1.09
CA SER A 84 24.68 44.25 0.49
C SER A 84 25.11 45.31 -0.55
N VAL A 85 24.34 45.40 -1.64
CA VAL A 85 24.54 46.39 -2.72
C VAL A 85 23.44 47.46 -2.75
N ASP A 86 22.45 47.35 -1.87
CA ASP A 86 21.34 48.29 -1.71
C ASP A 86 21.62 49.34 -0.60
N ASP A 87 20.64 50.17 -0.24
CA ASP A 87 20.81 51.23 0.77
C ASP A 87 20.78 50.69 2.23
N SER A 88 20.88 49.37 2.46
CA SER A 88 20.85 48.76 3.80
C SER A 88 21.87 49.37 4.76
N ALA A 89 23.12 49.50 4.33
CA ALA A 89 24.21 50.06 5.14
C ALA A 89 23.91 51.50 5.62
N LYS A 90 23.29 52.31 4.75
CA LYS A 90 22.92 53.70 5.04
C LYS A 90 21.80 53.77 6.07
N ILE A 91 20.79 52.90 5.96
CA ILE A 91 19.69 52.80 6.93
C ILE A 91 20.22 52.35 8.29
N ILE A 92 21.08 51.33 8.35
CA ILE A 92 21.67 50.86 9.61
C ILE A 92 22.51 51.96 10.26
N LYS A 93 23.36 52.66 9.50
CA LYS A 93 24.15 53.80 10.01
C LYS A 93 23.28 54.93 10.55
N LYS A 94 22.10 55.19 9.96
CA LYS A 94 21.11 56.16 10.49
C LYS A 94 20.61 55.73 11.88
N TRP A 95 20.24 54.47 12.07
CA TRP A 95 19.82 53.95 13.38
C TRP A 95 20.96 53.88 14.39
N GLN A 96 22.16 53.52 13.94
CA GLN A 96 23.38 53.52 14.74
C GLN A 96 23.69 54.92 15.30
N ARG A 97 23.57 55.99 14.51
CA ARG A 97 23.74 57.37 15.02
C ARG A 97 22.74 57.72 16.12
N LYS A 98 21.52 57.18 16.04
CA LYS A 98 20.47 57.39 17.06
C LYS A 98 20.74 56.58 18.34
N TYR A 99 21.36 55.41 18.22
CA TYR A 99 21.66 54.51 19.34
C TYR A 99 23.10 53.95 19.27
N PRO A 100 24.14 54.79 19.40
CA PRO A 100 25.52 54.42 19.10
C PRO A 100 26.13 53.39 20.05
N LYS A 101 25.54 53.23 21.25
CA LYS A 101 25.96 52.20 22.23
C LYS A 101 25.25 50.86 22.03
N ASN A 102 24.12 50.84 21.33
CA ASN A 102 23.26 49.67 21.22
C ASN A 102 23.37 49.00 19.86
N ILE A 103 23.73 49.73 18.79
CA ILE A 103 23.74 49.20 17.43
C ILE A 103 25.18 49.21 16.88
N THR A 104 25.68 48.02 16.57
CA THR A 104 26.98 47.80 15.94
C THR A 104 26.75 47.36 14.49
N TYR A 105 27.47 47.99 13.57
CA TYR A 105 27.47 47.63 12.15
C TYR A 105 28.83 47.03 11.79
N ILE A 106 28.82 45.85 11.16
CA ILE A 106 30.00 45.15 10.68
C ILE A 106 29.78 44.82 9.22
N TYR A 107 30.72 45.18 8.36
CA TYR A 107 30.70 44.78 6.96
C TYR A 107 31.63 43.60 6.72
N LYS A 108 31.21 42.64 5.90
CA LYS A 108 32.04 41.56 5.38
C LYS A 108 31.68 41.27 3.92
N GLU A 109 32.59 40.64 3.20
CA GLU A 109 32.28 40.07 1.88
C GLU A 109 31.25 38.94 2.00
N ASN A 110 30.41 38.78 0.96
CA ASN A 110 29.29 37.82 0.96
C ASN A 110 29.77 36.37 1.14
N GLY A 111 29.40 35.76 2.28
CA GLY A 111 29.65 34.33 2.58
C GLY A 111 28.37 33.51 2.81
N GLY A 112 27.22 34.18 2.87
CA GLY A 112 25.93 33.64 3.28
C GLY A 112 25.62 33.86 4.76
N GLN A 113 24.33 33.69 5.10
CA GLN A 113 23.76 33.96 6.42
C GLN A 113 24.49 33.29 7.58
N ALA A 114 24.90 32.02 7.43
CA ALA A 114 25.66 31.29 8.46
C ALA A 114 27.00 31.99 8.78
N SER A 115 27.73 32.43 7.74
CA SER A 115 29.00 33.15 7.87
C SER A 115 28.80 34.49 8.59
N ALA A 116 27.77 35.24 8.23
CA ALA A 116 27.43 36.50 8.89
C ALA A 116 27.03 36.31 10.37
N ARG A 117 26.23 35.28 10.68
CA ARG A 117 25.85 34.96 12.07
C ARG A 117 27.06 34.54 12.91
N ASN A 118 28.00 33.78 12.35
CA ASN A 118 29.25 33.41 13.04
C ASN A 118 30.11 34.62 13.41
N VAL A 119 30.30 35.57 12.48
CA VAL A 119 31.00 36.84 12.77
C VAL A 119 30.27 37.63 13.87
N GLY A 120 28.93 37.62 13.86
CA GLY A 120 28.13 38.25 14.90
C GLY A 120 28.37 37.64 16.29
N ILE A 121 28.49 36.31 16.39
CA ILE A 121 28.73 35.60 17.66
C ILE A 121 30.03 36.06 18.32
N GLU A 122 31.08 36.32 17.53
CA GLU A 122 32.39 36.77 18.03
C GLU A 122 32.35 38.14 18.73
N HIS A 123 31.31 38.94 18.43
CA HIS A 123 31.15 40.30 18.95
C HIS A 123 30.11 40.38 20.09
N VAL A 124 29.55 39.26 20.53
CA VAL A 124 28.56 39.22 21.63
C VAL A 124 29.24 39.46 22.97
N GLN A 125 28.72 40.43 23.73
CA GLN A 125 29.24 40.80 25.06
C GLN A 125 28.17 40.68 26.18
N THR A 126 26.95 40.25 25.86
CA THR A 126 25.82 40.18 26.78
C THR A 126 25.53 38.76 27.26
N GLU A 127 24.73 38.60 28.33
CA GLU A 127 24.42 37.27 28.89
C GLU A 127 23.62 36.38 27.92
N TRP A 128 22.74 36.97 27.11
CA TRP A 128 21.89 36.25 26.17
C TRP A 128 22.03 36.78 24.74
N VAL A 129 21.85 35.89 23.77
CA VAL A 129 21.88 36.20 22.33
C VAL A 129 20.69 35.57 21.60
N THR A 130 20.19 36.25 20.56
CA THR A 130 19.15 35.76 19.63
C THR A 130 19.45 36.22 18.20
N PHE A 131 18.83 35.59 17.20
CA PHE A 131 19.14 35.77 15.78
C PHE A 131 17.94 36.29 14.98
N ILE A 132 17.45 37.48 15.29
CA ILE A 132 16.25 38.01 14.61
C ILE A 132 16.62 38.42 13.18
N ASP A 133 15.89 37.90 12.19
CA ASP A 133 16.14 38.21 10.79
C ASP A 133 15.65 39.65 10.45
N PRO A 134 16.37 40.40 9.60
CA PRO A 134 16.12 41.83 9.39
C PRO A 134 14.86 42.17 8.58
N ASP A 135 14.18 41.17 8.04
CA ASP A 135 12.89 41.27 7.36
C ASP A 135 11.69 40.86 8.24
N ASP A 136 11.97 40.38 9.45
CA ASP A 136 11.02 39.96 10.45
C ASP A 136 10.89 41.00 11.59
N PHE A 137 9.93 40.78 12.49
CA PHE A 137 9.70 41.63 13.65
C PHE A 137 9.12 40.85 14.82
N VAL A 138 9.08 41.45 16.01
CA VAL A 138 8.69 40.78 17.27
C VAL A 138 7.61 41.53 18.04
N SER A 139 6.87 40.82 18.92
CA SER A 139 5.84 41.42 19.79
C SER A 139 6.43 42.41 20.80
N LYS A 140 5.66 43.41 21.25
CA LYS A 140 6.17 44.48 22.14
C LYS A 140 6.72 43.98 23.49
N ASN A 141 6.22 42.85 23.97
CA ASN A 141 6.59 42.22 25.23
C ASN A 141 7.64 41.11 25.07
N TYR A 142 8.25 40.97 23.89
CA TYR A 142 9.12 39.84 23.53
C TYR A 142 10.28 39.68 24.51
N PHE A 143 11.08 40.73 24.72
CA PHE A 143 12.23 40.65 25.63
C PHE A 143 11.83 40.68 27.11
N SER A 144 10.74 41.36 27.49
CA SER A 144 10.33 41.45 28.91
C SER A 144 9.82 40.12 29.45
N GLU A 145 9.07 39.35 28.66
CA GLU A 145 8.62 38.01 29.09
C GLU A 145 9.78 37.01 29.12
N VAL A 146 10.77 37.15 28.23
CA VAL A 146 11.99 36.34 28.26
C VAL A 146 12.82 36.65 29.50
N ASP A 147 13.06 37.93 29.82
CA ASP A 147 13.77 38.34 31.04
C ASP A 147 13.10 37.84 32.32
N LYS A 148 11.76 37.89 32.35
CA LYS A 148 10.95 37.29 33.42
C LYS A 148 11.16 35.79 33.51
N GLN A 149 11.07 35.06 32.39
CA GLN A 149 11.25 33.60 32.38
C GLN A 149 12.66 33.19 32.84
N ILE A 150 13.70 33.96 32.46
CA ILE A 150 15.08 33.75 32.93
C ILE A 150 15.15 33.93 34.44
N SER A 151 14.54 34.98 34.97
CA SER A 151 14.54 35.27 36.42
C SER A 151 13.80 34.21 37.24
N GLU A 152 12.80 33.54 36.64
CA GLU A 152 11.99 32.49 37.28
C GLU A 152 12.56 31.08 37.09
N SER A 153 13.65 30.92 36.31
CA SER A 153 14.19 29.59 35.97
C SER A 153 15.68 29.48 36.28
N GLU A 154 16.05 28.51 37.10
CA GLU A 154 17.46 28.19 37.35
C GLU A 154 18.05 27.32 36.22
N ASN A 155 19.33 27.54 35.90
CA ASN A 155 20.12 26.71 34.98
C ASN A 155 19.52 26.53 33.56
N VAL A 156 18.78 27.53 33.07
CA VAL A 156 18.29 27.57 31.69
C VAL A 156 19.39 28.08 30.76
N SER A 157 19.55 27.41 29.62
CA SER A 157 20.50 27.79 28.57
C SER A 157 19.84 28.12 27.24
N LEU A 158 18.59 27.70 27.02
CA LEU A 158 17.83 28.01 25.80
C LEU A 158 16.40 28.43 26.14
N ILE A 159 15.90 29.47 25.47
CA ILE A 159 14.50 29.89 25.55
C ILE A 159 13.91 29.94 24.14
N ALA A 160 12.91 29.12 23.86
CA ALA A 160 12.22 29.03 22.58
C ALA A 160 10.93 29.88 22.57
N CYS A 161 10.63 30.46 21.40
CA CYS A 161 9.51 31.37 21.20
C CYS A 161 8.56 30.91 20.07
N PRO A 162 7.27 31.28 20.11
CA PRO A 162 6.31 30.98 19.06
C PRO A 162 6.60 31.78 17.79
N LEU A 163 6.43 31.12 16.64
CA LEU A 163 6.48 31.74 15.31
C LEU A 163 5.05 31.92 14.79
N VAL A 164 4.74 33.13 14.35
CA VAL A 164 3.47 33.49 13.72
C VAL A 164 3.76 34.03 12.32
N PHE A 165 3.04 33.53 11.30
CA PHE A 165 3.21 34.04 9.94
C PHE A 165 2.52 35.39 9.78
N TYR A 166 3.21 36.36 9.18
CA TYR A 166 2.67 37.63 8.70
C TYR A 166 2.68 37.63 7.16
N PHE A 167 1.51 37.71 6.55
CA PHE A 167 1.32 37.74 5.10
C PHE A 167 1.27 39.20 4.63
N GLU A 168 2.35 39.66 4.00
CA GLU A 168 2.53 41.05 3.59
C GLU A 168 1.50 41.48 2.53
N ASP A 169 1.20 40.60 1.57
CA ASP A 169 0.20 40.81 0.50
C ASP A 169 -1.21 41.11 1.02
N LYS A 170 -1.52 40.62 2.22
CA LYS A 170 -2.86 40.63 2.83
C LYS A 170 -2.93 41.41 4.13
N ASP A 171 -1.80 41.96 4.59
CA ASP A 171 -1.64 42.56 5.93
C ASP A 171 -2.29 41.71 7.03
N MET A 172 -1.95 40.42 7.09
CA MET A 172 -2.66 39.44 7.91
C MET A 172 -1.73 38.49 8.67
N PHE A 173 -2.00 38.33 9.96
CA PHE A 173 -1.35 37.34 10.82
C PHE A 173 -2.07 36.00 10.80
N LYS A 174 -1.33 34.89 10.70
CA LYS A 174 -1.86 33.53 10.83
C LYS A 174 -0.96 32.66 11.69
N ASP A 175 -1.47 32.29 12.87
CA ASP A 175 -0.86 31.27 13.71
C ASP A 175 -1.20 29.85 13.21
N THR A 176 -0.49 29.45 12.16
CA THR A 176 -0.67 28.15 11.48
C THR A 176 0.61 27.32 11.43
N HIS A 177 1.66 27.75 12.15
CA HIS A 177 2.93 27.06 12.14
C HIS A 177 2.81 25.64 12.75
N PRO A 178 3.34 24.57 12.12
CA PRO A 178 3.20 23.21 12.61
C PRO A 178 3.74 22.97 14.02
N LEU A 179 4.71 23.80 14.48
CA LEU A 179 5.34 23.66 15.79
C LEU A 179 4.70 24.48 16.92
N LYS A 180 3.51 25.08 16.70
CA LYS A 180 2.83 25.85 17.75
C LYS A 180 2.40 25.03 18.97
N TYR A 181 2.18 23.73 18.79
CA TYR A 181 1.74 22.82 19.86
C TYR A 181 2.68 22.82 21.08
N ARG A 182 3.96 23.16 20.88
CA ARG A 182 4.98 23.25 21.94
C ARG A 182 4.61 24.25 23.04
N PHE A 183 3.77 25.23 22.70
CA PHE A 183 3.34 26.33 23.57
C PHE A 183 1.89 26.19 24.06
N ASN A 184 1.16 25.13 23.66
CA ASN A 184 -0.26 24.95 24.00
C ASN A 184 -0.55 24.84 25.50
N LYS A 185 0.46 24.44 26.29
CA LYS A 185 0.34 24.25 27.75
C LYS A 185 0.88 25.44 28.56
N GLY A 186 1.08 26.59 27.92
CA GLY A 186 1.73 27.75 28.55
C GLY A 186 3.25 27.61 28.58
N ASN A 187 3.89 28.33 29.50
CA ASN A 187 5.34 28.28 29.69
C ASN A 187 5.76 26.92 30.28
N VAL A 188 6.78 26.29 29.71
CA VAL A 188 7.29 25.00 30.18
C VAL A 188 8.81 24.97 30.13
N THR A 189 9.45 24.58 31.23
CA THR A 189 10.90 24.35 31.31
C THR A 189 11.18 22.85 31.46
N LEU A 190 12.07 22.30 30.64
CA LEU A 190 12.42 20.88 30.61
C LEU A 190 13.95 20.68 30.60
N PRO A 191 14.47 19.58 31.17
CA PRO A 191 15.88 19.24 31.06
C PRO A 191 16.22 18.93 29.59
N ILE A 192 17.38 19.38 29.12
CA ILE A 192 17.81 19.20 27.73
C ILE A 192 17.97 17.73 27.34
N SER A 193 18.29 16.87 28.31
CA SER A 193 18.32 15.42 28.12
C SER A 193 16.94 14.83 27.76
N ASP A 194 15.84 15.48 28.15
CA ASP A 194 14.47 15.04 27.83
C ASP A 194 13.51 16.23 27.57
N LEU A 195 13.62 16.80 26.37
CA LEU A 195 12.63 17.78 25.88
C LEU A 195 11.33 17.13 25.36
N LYS A 196 11.23 15.80 25.42
CA LYS A 196 10.10 15.00 24.93
C LYS A 196 9.80 15.32 23.46
N ASP A 197 8.59 15.81 23.19
CA ASP A 197 8.11 16.15 21.87
C ASP A 197 8.54 17.56 21.40
N LYS A 198 9.16 18.39 22.23
CA LYS A 198 9.41 19.80 21.89
C LYS A 198 10.71 20.00 21.11
N ILE A 199 10.60 19.94 19.79
CA ILE A 199 11.73 20.23 18.88
C ILE A 199 11.91 21.74 18.69
N GLN A 200 13.14 22.24 18.56
CA GLN A 200 13.45 23.64 18.22
C GLN A 200 14.36 23.61 16.97
N LEU A 201 13.91 24.24 15.88
CA LEU A 201 14.56 24.12 14.55
C LEU A 201 15.19 25.41 14.05
N SER A 202 14.76 26.56 14.55
CA SER A 202 15.20 27.88 14.08
C SER A 202 16.02 28.58 15.14
N ALA A 203 17.11 29.22 14.76
CA ALA A 203 17.85 30.07 15.68
C ALA A 203 17.12 31.39 15.95
N SER A 204 16.40 31.92 14.95
CA SER A 204 15.68 33.19 15.03
C SER A 204 14.55 33.21 16.04
N THR A 205 13.95 32.04 16.33
CA THR A 205 12.87 31.91 17.33
C THR A 205 13.38 31.40 18.69
N ALA A 206 14.65 31.63 19.01
CA ALA A 206 15.26 31.18 20.25
C ALA A 206 16.26 32.20 20.82
N PHE A 207 16.45 32.13 22.13
CA PHE A 207 17.49 32.82 22.88
C PHE A 207 18.46 31.79 23.44
N PHE A 208 19.74 32.10 23.38
CA PHE A 208 20.84 31.26 23.82
C PHE A 208 21.64 32.02 24.86
N LYS A 209 22.07 31.33 25.91
CA LYS A 209 22.96 31.90 26.91
C LYS A 209 24.36 32.01 26.30
N SER A 210 24.90 33.21 26.19
CA SER A 210 26.12 33.47 25.42
C SER A 210 27.34 32.71 25.94
N SER A 211 27.45 32.55 27.27
CA SER A 211 28.53 31.79 27.92
C SER A 211 28.53 30.30 27.54
N ASP A 212 27.39 29.80 27.09
CA ASP A 212 27.12 28.37 26.88
C ASP A 212 27.32 27.97 25.41
N ILE A 213 27.53 28.93 24.51
CA ILE A 213 27.77 28.69 23.08
C ILE A 213 29.13 28.01 22.87
N GLY A 214 30.15 28.45 23.60
CA GLY A 214 31.51 27.94 23.48
C GLY A 214 32.00 27.92 22.02
N ASN A 215 32.34 26.72 21.52
CA ASN A 215 32.84 26.50 20.16
C ASN A 215 31.73 26.17 19.14
N VAL A 216 30.46 26.20 19.52
CA VAL A 216 29.34 25.93 18.60
C VAL A 216 29.19 27.09 17.62
N ARG A 217 29.11 26.78 16.32
CA ARG A 217 28.98 27.73 15.22
C ARG A 217 27.98 27.22 14.18
N PHE A 218 27.42 28.12 13.39
CA PHE A 218 26.61 27.74 12.23
C PHE A 218 27.52 27.09 11.19
N ASP A 219 27.13 25.93 10.68
CA ASP A 219 27.90 25.21 9.68
C ASP A 219 27.70 25.82 8.30
N GLU A 220 28.71 26.56 7.81
CA GLU A 220 28.66 27.26 6.52
C GLU A 220 28.55 26.33 5.31
N LYS A 221 28.89 25.04 5.48
CA LYS A 221 28.76 24.02 4.43
C LYS A 221 27.34 23.44 4.35
N MET A 222 26.49 23.70 5.35
CA MET A 222 25.12 23.21 5.46
C MET A 222 24.17 24.02 4.57
N LYS A 223 24.34 23.87 3.26
CA LYS A 223 23.52 24.48 2.21
C LYS A 223 22.79 23.38 1.43
N PRO A 224 21.54 23.59 0.99
CA PRO A 224 20.76 24.84 1.03
C PRO A 224 19.90 25.03 2.30
N SER A 225 19.95 24.12 3.27
CA SER A 225 19.11 24.19 4.48
C SER A 225 19.68 23.36 5.63
N PHE A 226 19.06 23.47 6.81
CA PHE A 226 19.33 22.70 8.04
C PHE A 226 20.46 23.26 8.93
N GLU A 227 21.07 24.37 8.53
CA GLU A 227 22.09 25.11 9.28
C GLU A 227 21.59 25.56 10.67
N ASP A 228 20.37 26.09 10.74
CA ASP A 228 19.74 26.53 11.99
C ASP A 228 19.48 25.36 12.94
N ALA A 229 18.82 24.32 12.42
CA ALA A 229 18.47 23.15 13.22
C ALA A 229 19.74 22.48 13.75
N LYS A 230 20.78 22.39 12.92
CA LYS A 230 22.07 21.85 13.33
C LYS A 230 22.72 22.69 14.43
N PHE A 231 22.79 24.02 14.29
CA PHE A 231 23.33 24.91 15.33
C PHE A 231 22.60 24.73 16.66
N VAL A 232 21.26 24.72 16.63
CA VAL A 232 20.43 24.53 17.83
C VAL A 232 20.72 23.18 18.50
N ILE A 233 20.78 22.10 17.73
CA ILE A 233 21.06 20.78 18.31
C ILE A 233 22.49 20.69 18.85
N ASP A 234 23.50 21.17 18.13
CA ASP A 234 24.89 21.18 18.59
C ASP A 234 25.05 21.98 19.90
N TYR A 235 24.31 23.10 20.03
CA TYR A 235 24.23 23.88 21.26
C TYR A 235 23.59 23.10 22.42
N LEU A 236 22.47 22.42 22.17
CA LEU A 236 21.78 21.59 23.16
C LEU A 236 22.67 20.41 23.60
N LEU A 237 23.35 19.74 22.67
CA LEU A 237 24.28 18.65 22.97
C LEU A 237 25.43 19.11 23.88
N SER A 238 26.01 20.27 23.57
CA SER A 238 27.08 20.88 24.38
C SER A 238 26.63 21.28 25.79
N ASN A 239 25.31 21.43 25.99
CA ASN A 239 24.69 21.86 27.23
C ASN A 239 23.77 20.78 27.85
N LYS A 240 24.08 19.49 27.64
CA LYS A 240 23.22 18.35 28.04
C LYS A 240 22.67 18.33 29.47
N ASN A 241 23.36 18.96 30.42
CA ASN A 241 22.99 18.98 31.85
C ASN A 241 22.18 20.23 32.25
N LYS A 242 21.75 21.05 31.28
CA LYS A 242 20.99 22.29 31.50
C LYS A 242 19.53 22.14 31.09
N TYR A 243 18.78 23.23 31.18
CA TYR A 243 17.36 23.28 30.86
C TYR A 243 17.08 24.15 29.64
N ALA A 244 15.99 23.83 28.93
CA ALA A 244 15.40 24.67 27.90
C ALA A 244 13.97 25.06 28.28
N SER A 245 13.60 26.32 28.05
CA SER A 245 12.27 26.85 28.34
C SER A 245 11.51 27.20 27.06
N PHE A 246 10.20 27.00 27.04
CA PHE A 246 9.30 27.33 25.93
C PHE A 246 8.28 28.34 26.43
N VAL A 247 8.27 29.56 25.89
CA VAL A 247 7.47 30.69 26.41
C VAL A 247 6.30 30.98 25.46
N SER A 248 5.04 30.97 25.92
CA SER A 248 3.87 31.04 25.04
C SER A 248 3.34 32.45 24.77
N ASN A 249 3.61 33.42 25.64
CA ASN A 249 2.96 34.74 25.64
C ASN A 249 3.70 35.81 24.82
N ILE A 250 4.51 35.39 23.87
CA ILE A 250 5.30 36.25 22.97
C ILE A 250 5.16 35.74 21.53
N SER A 251 5.52 36.56 20.55
CA SER A 251 5.49 36.14 19.15
C SER A 251 6.66 36.71 18.36
N TYR A 252 7.33 35.81 17.64
CA TYR A 252 8.18 36.13 16.51
C TYR A 252 7.33 36.15 15.25
N TYR A 253 7.29 37.27 14.53
CA TYR A 253 6.49 37.42 13.33
C TYR A 253 7.36 37.21 12.10
N TYR A 254 7.17 36.04 11.46
CA TYR A 254 7.86 35.66 10.24
C TYR A 254 7.11 36.22 9.01
N ARG A 255 7.79 37.04 8.19
CA ARG A 255 7.20 37.69 7.02
C ARG A 255 7.19 36.78 5.80
N LYS A 256 6.01 36.57 5.22
CA LYS A 256 5.83 35.97 3.90
C LYS A 256 5.70 37.09 2.86
N ARG A 257 6.78 37.30 2.09
CA ARG A 257 6.92 38.33 1.05
C ARG A 257 6.02 38.04 -0.16
N ALA A 258 5.53 39.09 -0.81
CA ALA A 258 4.64 38.98 -1.99
C ALA A 258 5.34 38.52 -3.28
N ASP A 259 6.66 38.71 -3.39
CA ASP A 259 7.47 38.40 -4.58
C ASP A 259 7.93 36.93 -4.67
N GLY A 260 7.68 36.13 -3.64
CA GLY A 260 8.01 34.70 -3.63
C GLY A 260 9.50 34.38 -3.69
N SER A 261 10.39 35.34 -3.37
CA SER A 261 11.84 35.20 -3.49
C SER A 261 12.49 34.29 -2.41
N SER A 262 11.79 33.28 -1.92
CA SER A 262 12.23 32.41 -0.82
C SER A 262 13.33 31.46 -1.27
N THR A 263 14.48 31.47 -0.58
CA THR A 263 15.63 30.59 -0.81
C THR A 263 15.28 29.09 -0.81
N LEU A 264 14.19 28.70 -0.13
CA LEU A 264 13.74 27.31 -0.01
C LEU A 264 13.19 26.70 -1.31
N ASP A 265 12.76 27.50 -2.29
CA ASP A 265 12.14 26.95 -3.50
C ASP A 265 13.19 26.37 -4.47
N GLY A 266 14.37 27.00 -4.55
CA GLY A 266 15.51 26.49 -5.33
C GLY A 266 16.28 25.34 -4.66
N ALA A 267 16.08 25.13 -3.36
CA ALA A 267 16.78 24.10 -2.58
C ALA A 267 16.59 22.68 -3.13
N TRP A 268 15.42 22.40 -3.71
CA TRP A 268 15.04 21.07 -4.19
C TRP A 268 15.74 20.60 -5.46
N PHE A 269 16.43 21.50 -6.15
CA PHE A 269 17.28 21.18 -7.30
C PHE A 269 18.76 21.06 -6.92
N ASN A 270 19.11 21.28 -5.64
CA ASN A 270 20.47 21.18 -5.15
C ASN A 270 20.77 19.77 -4.63
N THR A 271 21.73 19.08 -5.26
CA THR A 271 22.17 17.73 -4.88
C THR A 271 22.55 17.61 -3.39
N ASN A 272 23.11 18.66 -2.79
CA ASN A 272 23.52 18.63 -1.38
C ASN A 272 22.35 18.45 -0.41
N LEU A 273 21.12 18.83 -0.81
CA LEU A 273 19.92 18.58 -0.02
C LEU A 273 19.67 17.07 0.17
N PHE A 274 19.98 16.26 -0.83
CA PHE A 274 19.75 14.81 -0.82
C PHE A 274 20.95 14.01 -0.30
N THR A 275 22.10 14.66 -0.14
CA THR A 275 23.35 14.04 0.27
C THR A 275 23.88 14.68 1.55
N ARG A 276 24.67 15.76 1.45
CA ARG A 276 25.35 16.41 2.58
C ARG A 276 24.42 16.76 3.73
N VAL A 277 23.25 17.33 3.47
CA VAL A 277 22.29 17.72 4.53
C VAL A 277 21.81 16.51 5.33
N LEU A 278 21.58 15.37 4.66
CA LEU A 278 21.17 14.15 5.33
C LEU A 278 22.34 13.48 6.08
N GLU A 279 23.53 13.50 5.49
CA GLU A 279 24.74 12.86 6.04
C GLU A 279 25.35 13.67 7.20
N GLU A 280 25.72 14.92 6.95
CA GLU A 280 26.39 15.82 7.90
C GLU A 280 25.41 16.61 8.77
N GLY A 281 24.12 16.65 8.41
CA GLY A 281 23.05 17.23 9.22
C GLY A 281 22.30 16.16 10.01
N CYS A 282 21.27 15.55 9.40
CA CYS A 282 20.35 14.64 10.08
C CYS A 282 21.03 13.43 10.74
N LEU A 283 21.86 12.68 10.00
CA LEU A 283 22.51 11.49 10.53
C LEU A 283 23.56 11.85 11.60
N LYS A 284 24.30 12.94 11.37
CA LYS A 284 25.29 13.45 12.34
C LYS A 284 24.67 13.81 13.68
N ILE A 285 23.57 14.58 13.72
CA ILE A 285 22.94 14.95 14.99
C ILE A 285 22.45 13.72 15.78
N LEU A 286 21.98 12.67 15.10
CA LEU A 286 21.54 11.43 15.74
C LEU A 286 22.72 10.64 16.31
N ASN A 287 23.87 10.63 15.62
CA ASN A 287 25.08 9.96 16.07
C ASN A 287 25.72 10.71 17.26
N ASP A 288 25.80 12.03 17.18
CA ASP A 288 26.40 12.86 18.21
C ASP A 288 25.53 12.87 19.48
N ALA A 289 24.19 12.80 19.34
CA ALA A 289 23.27 12.62 20.46
C ALA A 289 23.53 11.31 21.24
N GLU A 290 23.65 10.18 20.53
CA GLU A 290 23.91 8.89 21.20
C GLU A 290 25.28 8.87 21.89
N LYS A 291 26.31 9.45 21.27
CA LYS A 291 27.62 9.60 21.93
C LYS A 291 27.54 10.46 23.19
N THR A 292 26.71 11.50 23.17
CA THR A 292 26.60 12.50 24.23
C THR A 292 25.76 12.01 25.42
N PHE A 293 24.64 11.34 25.16
CA PHE A 293 23.67 10.90 26.18
C PHE A 293 23.67 9.39 26.45
N GLY A 294 24.30 8.57 25.60
CA GLY A 294 24.20 7.10 25.63
C GLY A 294 22.93 6.55 24.97
N TYR A 295 22.02 7.42 24.54
CA TYR A 295 20.80 7.14 23.79
C TYR A 295 20.44 8.35 22.93
N ILE A 296 19.42 8.26 22.07
CA ILE A 296 18.98 9.39 21.24
C ILE A 296 17.67 9.96 21.82
N PRO A 297 17.66 11.17 22.39
CA PRO A 297 16.44 11.81 22.88
C PRO A 297 15.35 11.95 21.81
N GLU A 298 14.09 11.81 22.21
CA GLU A 298 12.93 11.84 21.31
C GLU A 298 12.89 13.10 20.44
N TYR A 299 13.17 14.29 20.99
CA TYR A 299 13.12 15.54 20.24
C TYR A 299 14.17 15.61 19.10
N ILE A 300 15.33 14.95 19.26
CA ILE A 300 16.37 14.89 18.23
C ILE A 300 15.93 13.93 17.11
N GLN A 301 15.37 12.77 17.48
CA GLN A 301 14.76 11.85 16.53
C GLN A 301 13.65 12.54 15.72
N ARG A 302 12.75 13.29 16.39
CA ARG A 302 11.67 14.05 15.76
C ARG A 302 12.17 15.19 14.88
N THR A 303 13.33 15.78 15.19
CA THR A 303 13.97 16.82 14.37
C THR A 303 14.39 16.24 13.02
N ALA A 304 15.12 15.12 13.02
CA ALA A 304 15.49 14.42 11.79
C ALA A 304 14.25 13.92 11.01
N LEU A 305 13.26 13.34 11.71
CA LEU A 305 12.03 12.85 11.09
C LEU A 305 11.21 13.99 10.45
N TYR A 306 11.13 15.16 11.10
CA TYR A 306 10.44 16.33 10.55
C TYR A 306 11.10 16.86 9.28
N HIS A 307 12.44 16.87 9.23
CA HIS A 307 13.17 17.24 8.02
C HIS A 307 12.92 16.23 6.89
N LEU A 308 13.04 14.93 7.16
CA LEU A 308 12.81 13.87 6.18
C LEU A 308 11.38 13.80 5.66
N TYR A 309 10.38 14.09 6.50
CA TYR A 309 8.97 14.01 6.13
C TYR A 309 8.63 14.73 4.82
N TRP A 310 9.21 15.92 4.59
CA TRP A 310 8.95 16.72 3.40
C TRP A 310 9.39 16.06 2.09
N TYR A 311 10.42 15.20 2.13
CA TYR A 311 10.88 14.44 0.97
C TYR A 311 9.81 13.45 0.51
N PHE A 312 9.16 12.76 1.45
CA PHE A 312 8.12 11.77 1.13
C PHE A 312 6.88 12.38 0.48
N GLY A 313 6.49 13.59 0.90
CA GLY A 313 5.40 14.33 0.26
C GLY A 313 5.67 14.68 -1.23
N ARG A 314 6.95 14.77 -1.62
CA ARG A 314 7.35 15.09 -3.00
C ARG A 314 7.76 13.88 -3.83
N ILE A 315 8.32 12.83 -3.22
CA ILE A 315 8.96 11.72 -3.95
C ILE A 315 8.03 10.51 -4.10
N ILE A 316 7.10 10.28 -3.17
CA ILE A 316 6.19 9.12 -3.27
C ILE A 316 5.41 9.19 -4.59
N ASN A 317 5.48 8.12 -5.39
CA ASN A 317 4.93 8.02 -6.77
C ASN A 317 5.46 9.08 -7.76
N ASN A 318 6.54 9.80 -7.44
CA ASN A 318 7.03 10.95 -8.20
C ASN A 318 8.56 10.96 -8.31
N GLU A 319 9.16 9.87 -8.80
CA GLU A 319 10.61 9.79 -8.97
C GLU A 319 11.16 10.84 -9.96
N SER A 320 10.34 11.31 -10.91
CA SER A 320 10.73 12.37 -11.86
C SER A 320 11.17 13.67 -11.17
N ASN A 321 10.75 13.91 -9.93
CA ASN A 321 11.23 15.04 -9.14
C ASN A 321 12.72 14.95 -8.78
N LEU A 322 13.35 13.80 -9.00
CA LEU A 322 14.78 13.54 -8.80
C LEU A 322 15.53 13.37 -10.13
N SER A 323 14.96 13.82 -11.25
CA SER A 323 15.59 13.71 -12.58
C SER A 323 16.92 14.47 -12.70
N HIS A 324 17.15 15.47 -11.85
CA HIS A 324 18.39 16.22 -11.76
C HIS A 324 19.52 15.47 -11.02
N LEU A 325 19.20 14.34 -10.37
CA LEU A 325 20.18 13.50 -9.67
C LEU A 325 20.62 12.33 -10.56
N THR A 326 21.91 12.01 -10.51
CA THR A 326 22.46 10.78 -11.08
C THR A 326 21.97 9.54 -10.32
N ASN A 327 22.07 8.35 -10.95
CA ASN A 327 21.68 7.10 -10.30
C ASN A 327 22.49 6.82 -9.03
N GLU A 328 23.78 7.16 -9.02
CA GLU A 328 24.64 7.02 -7.83
C GLU A 328 24.17 7.93 -6.69
N GLU A 329 23.80 9.18 -6.99
CA GLU A 329 23.27 10.12 -5.99
C GLU A 329 21.89 9.68 -5.46
N LYS A 330 21.04 9.09 -6.30
CA LYS A 330 19.75 8.51 -5.87
C LYS A 330 19.95 7.35 -4.90
N GLU A 331 20.89 6.44 -5.19
CA GLU A 331 21.23 5.34 -4.28
C GLU A 331 21.87 5.85 -2.98
N LYS A 332 22.74 6.87 -3.05
CA LYS A 332 23.28 7.52 -1.86
C LYS A 332 22.16 8.14 -1.01
N PHE A 333 21.24 8.90 -1.61
CA PHE A 333 20.07 9.44 -0.94
C PHE A 333 19.25 8.35 -0.25
N LYS A 334 18.90 7.28 -0.98
CA LYS A 334 18.15 6.14 -0.44
C LYS A 334 18.88 5.53 0.77
N SER A 335 20.17 5.23 0.65
CA SER A 335 20.96 4.65 1.75
C SER A 335 21.00 5.55 2.98
N LEU A 336 21.14 6.87 2.82
CA LEU A 336 21.14 7.84 3.92
C LEU A 336 19.77 7.88 4.62
N VAL A 337 18.67 7.87 3.86
CA VAL A 337 17.32 7.79 4.44
C VAL A 337 17.16 6.52 5.27
N PHE A 338 17.58 5.35 4.75
CA PHE A 338 17.56 4.10 5.52
C PHE A 338 18.43 4.16 6.78
N ALA A 339 19.62 4.76 6.69
CA ALA A 339 20.52 4.93 7.84
C ALA A 339 19.88 5.83 8.92
N ILE A 340 19.22 6.92 8.54
CA ILE A 340 18.52 7.81 9.47
C ILE A 340 17.34 7.09 10.14
N PHE A 341 16.46 6.42 9.38
CA PHE A 341 15.34 5.69 9.97
C PHE A 341 15.77 4.53 10.87
N LYS A 342 16.92 3.89 10.59
CA LYS A 342 17.50 2.88 11.49
C LYS A 342 17.73 3.44 12.90
N ARG A 343 18.10 4.72 13.00
CA ARG A 343 18.38 5.48 14.23
C ARG A 343 17.13 6.11 14.88
N ILE A 344 15.94 5.97 14.27
CA ILE A 344 14.69 6.49 14.83
C ILE A 344 13.85 5.34 15.38
N ASP A 345 13.35 5.48 16.59
CA ASP A 345 12.55 4.48 17.29
C ASP A 345 11.12 4.37 16.72
N ASN A 346 10.58 3.15 16.71
CA ASN A 346 9.22 2.89 16.22
C ASN A 346 8.16 3.73 16.94
N LYS A 347 8.30 3.91 18.26
CA LYS A 347 7.36 4.70 19.08
C LYS A 347 7.34 6.18 18.67
N VAL A 348 8.49 6.73 18.28
CA VAL A 348 8.60 8.12 17.80
C VAL A 348 7.89 8.28 16.47
N ILE A 349 8.03 7.31 15.55
CA ILE A 349 7.31 7.28 14.27
C ILE A 349 5.80 7.20 14.50
N GLU A 350 5.33 6.32 15.40
CA GLU A 350 3.91 6.18 15.72
C GLU A 350 3.30 7.46 16.32
N ALA A 351 4.04 8.16 17.18
CA ALA A 351 3.62 9.40 17.83
C ALA A 351 3.77 10.65 16.95
N PHE A 352 4.39 10.54 15.76
CA PHE A 352 4.67 11.68 14.90
C PHE A 352 3.42 12.19 14.18
N ASN A 353 2.96 13.39 14.53
CA ASN A 353 1.73 14.00 13.99
C ASN A 353 1.99 15.43 13.43
N LEU A 354 3.19 15.69 12.91
CA LEU A 354 3.60 17.01 12.43
C LEU A 354 3.61 17.09 10.90
N GLY A 355 3.50 18.31 10.37
CA GLY A 355 3.62 18.58 8.92
C GLY A 355 2.51 18.00 8.04
N GLY A 356 1.53 17.29 8.61
CA GLY A 356 0.56 16.48 7.84
C GLY A 356 0.95 15.00 7.72
N ALA A 357 1.82 14.49 8.59
CA ALA A 357 2.14 13.07 8.66
C ALA A 357 0.96 12.24 9.20
N TRP A 358 0.06 11.84 8.29
CA TRP A 358 -1.05 10.93 8.57
C TRP A 358 -0.61 9.49 8.76
N PHE A 359 -1.56 8.62 9.15
CA PHE A 359 -1.32 7.18 9.35
C PHE A 359 -0.67 6.47 8.16
N PHE A 360 -1.03 6.86 6.92
CA PHE A 360 -0.36 6.43 5.68
C PHE A 360 1.17 6.49 5.77
N HIS A 361 1.72 7.61 6.22
CA HIS A 361 3.16 7.81 6.34
C HIS A 361 3.75 6.92 7.43
N LYS A 362 3.04 6.76 8.56
CA LYS A 362 3.49 5.93 9.68
C LYS A 362 3.60 4.46 9.26
N VAL A 363 2.60 3.96 8.55
CA VAL A 363 2.61 2.59 8.00
C VAL A 363 3.81 2.42 7.06
N GLY A 364 4.01 3.34 6.12
CA GLY A 364 5.14 3.26 5.19
C GLY A 364 6.50 3.37 5.89
N PHE A 365 6.66 4.27 6.86
CA PHE A 365 7.90 4.42 7.63
C PHE A 365 8.25 3.17 8.45
N LEU A 366 7.27 2.62 9.17
CA LEU A 366 7.46 1.41 9.96
C LEU A 366 7.70 0.19 9.07
N GLY A 367 6.97 0.06 7.97
CA GLY A 367 7.07 -1.12 7.11
C GLY A 367 8.32 -1.12 6.23
N LEU A 368 8.57 -0.04 5.49
CA LEU A 368 9.71 0.02 4.57
C LEU A 368 11.05 0.04 5.32
N PHE A 369 11.19 0.93 6.30
CA PHE A 369 12.48 1.19 6.96
C PHE A 369 12.69 0.41 8.26
N LYS A 370 11.63 0.07 9.00
CA LYS A 370 11.74 -0.64 10.30
C LYS A 370 11.34 -2.11 10.22
N LYS A 371 10.79 -2.57 9.09
CA LYS A 371 10.25 -3.93 8.89
C LYS A 371 9.26 -4.32 10.01
N SER A 372 8.42 -3.38 10.42
CA SER A 372 7.45 -3.54 11.51
C SER A 372 6.07 -3.00 11.12
N GLU A 373 5.03 -3.47 11.80
CA GLU A 373 3.65 -2.98 11.65
C GLU A 373 3.29 -1.99 12.77
N PRO A 374 2.35 -1.06 12.54
CA PRO A 374 1.84 -0.20 13.60
C PRO A 374 1.14 -1.00 14.69
N THR A 375 1.21 -0.50 15.94
CA THR A 375 0.59 -1.13 17.12
C THR A 375 -0.91 -1.38 16.95
N ASN A 376 -1.63 -0.43 16.35
CA ASN A 376 -3.05 -0.56 16.03
C ASN A 376 -3.28 -0.19 14.57
N GLN A 377 -3.99 -1.06 13.87
CA GLN A 377 -4.37 -0.81 12.49
C GLN A 377 -5.62 0.07 12.41
N ILE A 378 -5.65 0.99 11.45
CA ILE A 378 -6.79 1.91 11.23
C ILE A 378 -7.42 1.61 9.88
N VAL A 379 -8.74 1.44 9.89
CA VAL A 379 -9.58 1.33 8.69
C VAL A 379 -10.45 2.59 8.61
N TYR A 380 -10.33 3.34 7.54
CA TYR A 380 -11.06 4.57 7.29
C TYR A 380 -12.38 4.29 6.61
N ILE A 381 -13.44 4.93 7.10
CA ILE A 381 -14.73 4.99 6.41
C ILE A 381 -14.73 6.28 5.57
N GLU A 382 -14.65 6.12 4.24
CA GLU A 382 -14.48 7.26 3.33
C GLU A 382 -15.79 7.79 2.75
N LYS A 383 -16.68 6.89 2.31
CA LYS A 383 -17.92 7.24 1.61
C LYS A 383 -19.05 6.27 1.92
N TYR A 384 -20.27 6.70 1.63
CA TYR A 384 -21.45 5.84 1.60
C TYR A 384 -22.24 6.10 0.32
N ASP A 385 -22.51 5.03 -0.42
CA ASP A 385 -23.40 5.02 -1.58
C ASP A 385 -24.81 4.69 -1.09
N ILE A 386 -25.70 5.68 -1.16
CA ILE A 386 -27.06 5.60 -0.63
C ILE A 386 -27.93 4.68 -1.49
N GLN A 387 -27.77 4.70 -2.80
CA GLN A 387 -28.62 3.91 -3.72
C GLN A 387 -28.29 2.42 -3.63
N LYS A 388 -26.99 2.11 -3.53
CA LYS A 388 -26.51 0.72 -3.47
C LYS A 388 -26.39 0.16 -2.05
N ASP A 389 -26.67 0.97 -1.02
CA ASP A 389 -26.46 0.65 0.40
C ASP A 389 -25.05 0.09 0.65
N GLN A 390 -24.02 0.80 0.18
CA GLN A 390 -22.62 0.36 0.29
C GLN A 390 -21.75 1.39 0.98
N MET A 391 -20.74 0.93 1.71
CA MET A 391 -19.78 1.79 2.39
C MET A 391 -18.38 1.53 1.88
N LEU A 392 -17.67 2.59 1.53
CA LEU A 392 -16.27 2.50 1.11
C LEU A 392 -15.36 2.54 2.34
N VAL A 393 -14.60 1.48 2.51
CA VAL A 393 -13.58 1.37 3.55
C VAL A 393 -12.19 1.30 2.94
N SER A 394 -11.20 1.89 3.61
CA SER A 394 -9.81 1.82 3.17
C SER A 394 -8.82 1.66 4.31
N PHE A 395 -7.67 1.04 4.06
CA PHE A 395 -6.57 0.96 5.03
C PHE A 395 -5.22 0.80 4.32
N PHE A 396 -4.13 0.92 5.06
CA PHE A 396 -2.77 0.86 4.50
C PHE A 396 -1.96 -0.28 5.11
N SER A 397 -1.21 -1.02 4.31
CA SER A 397 -0.27 -2.06 4.80
C SER A 397 0.95 -2.11 3.91
N THR A 398 2.13 -2.38 4.47
CA THR A 398 3.35 -2.62 3.68
C THR A 398 3.52 -4.09 3.28
N SER A 399 2.91 -5.01 4.03
CA SER A 399 2.89 -6.45 3.79
C SER A 399 1.54 -6.87 3.19
N ASP A 400 1.54 -7.99 2.47
CA ASP A 400 0.29 -8.62 2.03
C ASP A 400 -0.49 -9.12 3.25
N CYS A 401 -1.68 -8.58 3.42
CA CYS A 401 -2.53 -8.88 4.56
C CYS A 401 -3.77 -9.69 4.17
N PHE A 402 -4.35 -10.33 5.18
CA PHE A 402 -5.67 -10.93 5.13
C PHE A 402 -6.67 -10.06 5.88
N GLU A 403 -7.63 -9.52 5.15
CA GLU A 403 -8.73 -8.73 5.68
C GLU A 403 -10.01 -9.55 5.78
N GLU A 404 -10.70 -9.41 6.92
CA GLU A 404 -12.00 -10.03 7.18
C GLU A 404 -12.99 -8.92 7.55
N TYR A 405 -14.05 -8.78 6.76
CA TYR A 405 -15.14 -7.84 7.03
C TYR A 405 -16.28 -8.60 7.69
N LEU A 406 -16.73 -8.12 8.84
CA LEU A 406 -17.75 -8.77 9.66
C LEU A 406 -18.94 -7.83 9.85
N LEU A 407 -20.13 -8.29 9.47
CA LEU A 407 -21.40 -7.62 9.80
C LEU A 407 -22.13 -8.45 10.85
N ASN A 408 -22.38 -7.88 12.02
CA ASN A 408 -22.99 -8.59 13.16
C ASN A 408 -22.27 -9.91 13.48
N ASN A 409 -20.92 -9.89 13.46
CA ASN A 409 -20.02 -11.03 13.65
C ASN A 409 -20.11 -12.14 12.57
N LYS A 410 -20.77 -11.90 11.43
CA LYS A 410 -20.80 -12.80 10.28
C LYS A 410 -19.94 -12.26 9.14
N GLU A 411 -19.18 -13.13 8.50
CA GLU A 411 -18.36 -12.80 7.33
C GLU A 411 -19.20 -12.15 6.23
N CYS A 412 -18.70 -11.04 5.69
CA CYS A 412 -19.31 -10.28 4.61
C CYS A 412 -18.26 -10.07 3.51
N LEU A 413 -18.59 -10.45 2.28
CA LEU A 413 -17.71 -10.22 1.15
C LEU A 413 -17.92 -8.81 0.58
N PRO A 414 -16.84 -8.09 0.25
CA PRO A 414 -16.95 -6.83 -0.47
C PRO A 414 -17.56 -7.04 -1.86
N LYS A 415 -18.24 -6.02 -2.39
CA LYS A 415 -18.77 -6.03 -3.77
C LYS A 415 -17.71 -5.60 -4.79
N TYR A 416 -16.83 -4.70 -4.39
CA TYR A 416 -15.71 -4.23 -5.19
C TYR A 416 -14.49 -4.05 -4.31
N LYS A 417 -13.30 -4.29 -4.87
CA LYS A 417 -12.02 -4.14 -4.18
C LYS A 417 -11.02 -3.44 -5.08
N LYS A 418 -10.02 -2.83 -4.44
CA LYS A 418 -8.87 -2.24 -5.10
C LYS A 418 -7.66 -2.28 -4.21
N LEU A 419 -6.53 -2.67 -4.79
CA LEU A 419 -5.21 -2.60 -4.19
C LEU A 419 -4.35 -1.60 -4.97
N ILE A 420 -3.73 -0.65 -4.28
CA ILE A 420 -2.88 0.39 -4.86
C ILE A 420 -1.50 0.28 -4.25
N ASN A 421 -0.44 0.37 -5.07
CA ASN A 421 0.92 0.44 -4.60
C ASN A 421 1.40 1.91 -4.59
N TYR A 422 1.99 2.33 -3.48
CA TYR A 422 2.72 3.58 -3.38
C TYR A 422 4.21 3.28 -3.35
N HIS A 423 4.96 3.92 -4.23
CA HIS A 423 6.39 3.69 -4.44
C HIS A 423 7.22 4.84 -3.88
N PHE A 424 8.31 4.49 -3.21
CA PHE A 424 9.40 5.39 -2.87
C PHE A 424 10.63 4.91 -3.65
N LEU A 425 10.97 5.62 -4.72
CA LEU A 425 11.92 5.16 -5.73
C LEU A 425 11.49 3.79 -6.31
N ASP A 426 12.41 2.84 -6.40
CA ASP A 426 12.22 1.46 -6.82
C ASP A 426 11.49 0.56 -5.79
N SER A 427 11.21 1.07 -4.59
CA SER A 427 10.70 0.27 -3.46
C SER A 427 9.23 0.58 -3.16
N ILE A 428 8.43 -0.44 -2.80
CA ILE A 428 7.06 -0.22 -2.31
C ILE A 428 7.14 0.45 -0.94
N PHE A 429 6.66 1.70 -0.85
CA PHE A 429 6.53 2.45 0.40
C PHE A 429 5.40 1.90 1.25
N THR A 430 4.20 1.77 0.67
CA THR A 430 3.05 1.13 1.30
C THR A 430 2.02 0.74 0.24
N LYS A 431 1.08 -0.12 0.61
CA LYS A 431 -0.11 -0.46 -0.19
C LYS A 431 -1.35 0.16 0.45
N GLU A 432 -2.34 0.51 -0.35
CA GLU A 432 -3.69 0.91 0.09
C GLU A 432 -4.70 -0.11 -0.39
N TYR A 433 -5.48 -0.63 0.54
CA TYR A 433 -6.60 -1.53 0.28
C TYR A 433 -7.87 -0.71 0.36
N ARG A 434 -8.73 -0.83 -0.64
CA ARG A 434 -10.05 -0.18 -0.69
C ARG A 434 -11.09 -1.24 -0.98
N ALA A 435 -12.23 -1.18 -0.29
CA ALA A 435 -13.31 -2.14 -0.48
C ALA A 435 -14.67 -1.48 -0.27
N TRP A 436 -15.60 -1.79 -1.17
CA TRP A 436 -17.01 -1.41 -1.04
C TRP A 436 -17.77 -2.54 -0.32
N ILE A 437 -18.17 -2.28 0.92
CA ILE A 437 -18.83 -3.25 1.79
C ILE A 437 -20.35 -3.06 1.68
N PRO A 438 -21.12 -4.08 1.30
CA PRO A 438 -22.58 -3.99 1.33
C PRO A 438 -23.05 -3.82 2.77
N CYS A 439 -24.01 -2.94 3.00
CA CYS A 439 -24.49 -2.58 4.33
C CYS A 439 -25.97 -2.94 4.47
N ASN A 440 -26.30 -3.70 5.52
CA ASN A 440 -27.69 -3.93 5.88
C ASN A 440 -28.10 -2.96 6.99
N GLU A 441 -29.36 -2.50 6.98
CA GLU A 441 -29.85 -1.59 8.00
C GLU A 441 -29.73 -2.20 9.41
N GLY A 442 -29.21 -1.43 10.37
CA GLY A 442 -28.95 -1.89 11.74
C GLY A 442 -27.73 -2.79 11.93
N SER A 443 -27.02 -3.18 10.85
CA SER A 443 -25.80 -3.99 10.97
C SER A 443 -24.63 -3.21 11.56
N LYS A 444 -23.77 -3.92 12.30
CA LYS A 444 -22.52 -3.38 12.86
C LYS A 444 -21.32 -3.95 12.10
N LEU A 445 -20.52 -3.06 11.52
CA LEU A 445 -19.26 -3.43 10.87
C LEU A 445 -18.16 -3.58 11.92
N GLN A 446 -17.39 -4.66 11.76
CA GLN A 446 -16.05 -4.85 12.32
C GLN A 446 -15.11 -5.27 11.19
N VAL A 447 -13.83 -4.91 11.30
CA VAL A 447 -12.82 -5.32 10.32
C VAL A 447 -11.64 -5.91 11.07
N LYS A 448 -11.21 -7.10 10.67
CA LYS A 448 -9.95 -7.69 11.13
C LYS A 448 -8.93 -7.67 10.02
N ILE A 449 -7.69 -7.35 10.37
CA ILE A 449 -6.53 -7.40 9.47
C ILE A 449 -5.51 -8.32 10.12
N ASN A 450 -5.11 -9.37 9.41
CA ASN A 450 -4.26 -10.46 9.93
C ASN A 450 -4.80 -11.04 11.25
N ASN A 451 -6.11 -11.29 11.31
CA ASN A 451 -6.86 -11.76 12.49
C ASN A 451 -6.88 -10.81 13.72
N LYS A 452 -6.32 -9.61 13.61
CA LYS A 452 -6.38 -8.58 14.65
C LYS A 452 -7.49 -7.59 14.35
N LEU A 453 -8.29 -7.25 15.34
CA LEU A 453 -9.35 -6.25 15.19
C LEU A 453 -8.74 -4.86 14.92
N ALA A 454 -9.15 -4.23 13.82
CA ALA A 454 -8.72 -2.89 13.44
C ALA A 454 -9.66 -1.81 14.02
N LYS A 455 -9.14 -0.60 14.22
CA LYS A 455 -9.93 0.57 14.62
C LYS A 455 -10.59 1.19 13.40
N LEU A 456 -11.92 1.27 13.41
CA LEU A 456 -12.68 2.00 12.40
C LEU A 456 -12.59 3.51 12.67
N SER A 457 -12.12 4.29 11.71
CA SER A 457 -12.08 5.76 11.78
C SER A 457 -13.20 6.36 10.95
N PHE A 458 -14.10 7.10 11.60
CA PHE A 458 -15.17 7.85 10.95
C PHE A 458 -15.26 9.24 11.57
N LEU A 459 -15.19 10.29 10.74
CA LEU A 459 -15.18 11.69 11.18
C LEU A 459 -14.10 12.00 12.25
N GLY A 460 -12.94 11.34 12.15
CA GLY A 460 -11.83 11.49 13.10
C GLY A 460 -12.00 10.75 14.43
N LYS A 461 -13.12 10.05 14.65
CA LYS A 461 -13.36 9.22 15.84
C LYS A 461 -13.00 7.75 15.56
N HIS A 462 -12.47 7.07 16.57
CA HIS A 462 -12.07 5.66 16.47
C HIS A 462 -13.06 4.75 17.19
N HIS A 463 -13.45 3.66 16.54
CA HIS A 463 -14.41 2.68 17.02
C HIS A 463 -13.89 1.25 16.83
N ASN A 464 -14.28 0.31 17.68
CA ASN A 464 -14.03 -1.13 17.45
C ASN A 464 -15.09 -1.74 16.52
N GLU A 465 -16.32 -1.24 16.62
CA GLU A 465 -17.46 -1.59 15.79
C GLU A 465 -18.22 -0.31 15.44
N LEU A 466 -18.81 -0.26 14.24
CA LEU A 466 -19.54 0.92 13.78
C LEU A 466 -20.88 0.50 13.17
N ASN A 467 -21.97 1.15 13.60
CA ASN A 467 -23.30 0.87 13.07
C ASN A 467 -23.45 1.50 11.68
N CYS A 468 -23.80 0.70 10.68
CA CYS A 468 -23.98 1.13 9.29
C CYS A 468 -25.03 2.23 9.16
N SER A 469 -26.11 2.20 9.95
CA SER A 469 -27.15 3.25 9.97
C SER A 469 -26.59 4.59 10.46
N THR A 470 -25.58 4.61 11.34
CA THR A 470 -24.94 5.87 11.76
C THR A 470 -24.21 6.54 10.60
N VAL A 471 -23.50 5.75 9.79
CA VAL A 471 -22.80 6.24 8.60
C VAL A 471 -23.82 6.68 7.54
N LYS A 472 -24.80 5.84 7.22
CA LYS A 472 -25.89 6.15 6.27
C LYS A 472 -26.59 7.46 6.63
N ASN A 473 -27.04 7.60 7.88
CA ASN A 473 -27.77 8.78 8.33
C ASN A 473 -26.93 10.07 8.23
N TYR A 474 -25.62 9.99 8.45
CA TYR A 474 -24.73 11.13 8.24
C TYR A 474 -24.70 11.57 6.77
N PHE A 475 -24.53 10.64 5.83
CA PHE A 475 -24.49 10.98 4.40
C PHE A 475 -25.85 11.42 3.87
N VAL A 476 -26.95 10.77 4.30
CA VAL A 476 -28.32 11.17 3.94
C VAL A 476 -28.64 12.58 4.43
N LYS A 477 -28.33 12.91 5.70
CA LYS A 477 -28.61 14.22 6.28
C LYS A 477 -27.84 15.37 5.60
N ASN A 478 -26.63 15.09 5.11
CA ASN A 478 -25.79 16.07 4.44
C ASN A 478 -25.95 16.07 2.91
N SER A 479 -26.83 15.22 2.36
CA SER A 479 -27.17 15.23 0.94
C SER A 479 -27.88 16.53 0.58
N THR A 480 -27.49 17.11 -0.55
CA THR A 480 -28.10 18.28 -1.16
C THR A 480 -28.84 17.94 -2.46
N LYS A 481 -28.85 16.67 -2.89
CA LYS A 481 -29.72 16.16 -3.96
C LYS A 481 -31.20 16.33 -3.58
N VAL A 482 -31.94 17.14 -4.35
CA VAL A 482 -33.37 17.42 -4.14
C VAL A 482 -34.19 17.12 -5.40
N THR A 483 -33.62 17.36 -6.57
CA THR A 483 -34.27 17.17 -7.88
C THR A 483 -33.59 16.04 -8.65
N GLN A 484 -34.29 15.42 -9.60
CA GLN A 484 -33.73 14.43 -10.53
C GLN A 484 -33.09 15.06 -11.78
N ASP A 485 -32.82 16.37 -11.75
CA ASP A 485 -32.24 17.10 -12.89
C ASP A 485 -30.82 16.62 -13.21
N TRP A 486 -30.51 16.50 -14.51
CA TRP A 486 -29.16 16.21 -15.00
C TRP A 486 -28.56 17.44 -15.68
N ILE A 487 -27.33 17.78 -15.31
CA ILE A 487 -26.57 18.87 -15.92
C ILE A 487 -25.52 18.27 -16.85
N PHE A 488 -25.50 18.71 -18.11
CA PHE A 488 -24.48 18.37 -19.10
C PHE A 488 -23.56 19.57 -19.33
N ILE A 489 -22.26 19.33 -19.43
CA ILE A 489 -21.26 20.36 -19.74
C ILE A 489 -20.04 19.75 -20.41
N ASP A 490 -19.60 20.33 -21.53
CA ASP A 490 -18.27 20.04 -22.08
C ASP A 490 -17.26 21.01 -21.46
N ARG A 491 -17.25 22.26 -21.93
CA ARG A 491 -16.57 23.38 -21.29
C ARG A 491 -17.58 24.48 -21.01
N ASN A 492 -17.22 25.42 -20.14
CA ASN A 492 -18.09 26.58 -19.92
C ASN A 492 -18.22 27.48 -21.16
N ASN A 493 -17.27 27.46 -22.09
CA ASN A 493 -17.24 28.36 -23.25
C ASN A 493 -17.30 27.67 -24.62
N GLN A 494 -17.42 26.34 -24.68
CA GLN A 494 -17.41 25.57 -25.92
C GLN A 494 -18.12 24.23 -25.71
N ALA A 495 -18.90 23.81 -26.72
CA ALA A 495 -19.55 22.51 -26.77
C ALA A 495 -18.76 21.53 -27.67
N ASP A 496 -19.42 20.62 -28.38
CA ASP A 496 -18.84 19.68 -29.36
C ASP A 496 -17.88 18.62 -28.78
N ASP A 497 -18.12 18.18 -27.54
CA ASP A 497 -17.46 17.00 -26.98
C ASP A 497 -18.49 15.98 -26.47
N ASN A 498 -18.05 14.97 -25.72
CA ASN A 498 -18.88 13.84 -25.33
C ASN A 498 -20.22 14.20 -24.65
N ALA A 499 -20.31 15.31 -23.93
CA ALA A 499 -21.54 15.71 -23.25
C ALA A 499 -22.59 16.19 -24.25
N GLU A 500 -22.23 16.91 -25.31
CA GLU A 500 -23.17 17.32 -26.37
C GLU A 500 -23.79 16.09 -27.06
N HIS A 501 -22.97 15.12 -27.45
CA HIS A 501 -23.44 13.91 -28.14
C HIS A 501 -24.35 13.07 -27.25
N LEU A 502 -24.00 12.93 -25.97
CA LEU A 502 -24.83 12.21 -25.02
C LEU A 502 -26.14 12.97 -24.70
N TYR A 503 -26.10 14.30 -24.59
CA TYR A 503 -27.29 15.13 -24.41
C TYR A 503 -28.29 14.91 -25.55
N CYS A 504 -27.82 14.95 -26.80
CA CYS A 504 -28.64 14.67 -27.98
C CYS A 504 -29.31 13.29 -27.92
N TYR A 505 -28.56 12.27 -27.48
CA TYR A 505 -29.09 10.92 -27.29
C TYR A 505 -30.19 10.88 -26.23
N VAL A 506 -29.97 11.49 -25.06
CA VAL A 506 -30.97 11.51 -23.96
C VAL A 506 -32.21 12.30 -24.35
N MET A 507 -32.04 13.47 -24.97
CA MET A 507 -33.12 14.31 -25.47
C MET A 507 -34.05 13.53 -26.43
N LYS A 508 -33.47 12.69 -27.30
CA LYS A 508 -34.22 11.90 -28.27
C LYS A 508 -34.86 10.64 -27.67
N ASN A 509 -34.15 9.93 -26.80
CA ASN A 509 -34.56 8.60 -26.34
C ASN A 509 -35.27 8.59 -24.97
N ASN A 510 -35.12 9.65 -24.17
CA ASN A 510 -35.81 9.80 -22.88
C ASN A 510 -36.27 11.26 -22.64
N PRO A 511 -37.28 11.75 -23.39
CA PRO A 511 -37.72 13.14 -23.33
C PRO A 511 -38.38 13.53 -21.97
N SER A 512 -38.74 12.56 -21.12
CA SER A 512 -39.25 12.84 -19.77
C SER A 512 -38.17 13.21 -18.75
N GLN A 513 -36.90 12.89 -19.03
CA GLN A 513 -35.80 13.24 -18.15
C GLN A 513 -35.51 14.74 -18.23
N SER A 514 -35.54 15.42 -17.07
CA SER A 514 -35.16 16.83 -16.98
C SER A 514 -33.65 16.97 -17.16
N ILE A 515 -33.24 17.56 -18.29
CA ILE A 515 -31.84 17.77 -18.67
C ILE A 515 -31.58 19.24 -19.00
N TYR A 516 -30.38 19.71 -18.67
CA TYR A 516 -29.89 21.06 -18.98
C TYR A 516 -28.50 20.96 -19.58
N PHE A 517 -28.21 21.79 -20.60
CA PHE A 517 -26.86 21.91 -21.15
C PHE A 517 -26.27 23.26 -20.74
N VAL A 518 -25.14 23.25 -20.04
CA VAL A 518 -24.53 24.44 -19.45
C VAL A 518 -23.49 25.02 -20.39
N LEU A 519 -23.60 26.32 -20.66
CA LEU A 519 -22.71 27.05 -21.55
C LEU A 519 -22.73 28.54 -21.16
N ASN A 520 -21.69 29.30 -21.48
CA ASN A 520 -21.73 30.76 -21.38
C ASN A 520 -22.56 31.34 -22.54
N ARG A 521 -23.30 32.43 -22.27
CA ARG A 521 -24.13 33.13 -23.27
C ARG A 521 -23.32 33.70 -24.45
N ASP A 522 -22.04 33.97 -24.26
CA ASP A 522 -21.13 34.51 -25.28
C ASP A 522 -20.41 33.43 -26.11
N SER A 523 -20.69 32.15 -25.87
CA SER A 523 -20.13 31.06 -26.68
C SER A 523 -20.66 31.10 -28.11
N HIS A 524 -19.76 30.87 -29.07
CA HIS A 524 -20.10 30.72 -30.49
C HIS A 524 -21.07 29.55 -30.78
N ASP A 525 -21.18 28.58 -29.87
CA ASP A 525 -22.11 27.46 -29.97
C ASP A 525 -23.53 27.79 -29.50
N TRP A 526 -23.74 28.88 -28.75
CA TRP A 526 -25.01 29.15 -28.05
C TRP A 526 -26.19 29.18 -29.02
N GLU A 527 -26.10 30.02 -30.06
CA GLU A 527 -27.20 30.19 -31.03
C GLU A 527 -27.50 28.91 -31.82
N ARG A 528 -26.47 28.10 -32.09
CA ARG A 528 -26.61 26.81 -32.79
C ARG A 528 -27.42 25.85 -31.92
N LEU A 529 -26.99 25.65 -30.67
CA LEU A 529 -27.63 24.72 -29.74
C LEU A 529 -29.06 25.15 -29.37
N GLU A 530 -29.31 26.45 -29.23
CA GLU A 530 -30.66 26.98 -28.98
C GLU A 530 -31.61 26.63 -30.14
N LYS A 531 -31.14 26.75 -31.40
CA LYS A 531 -31.90 26.36 -32.60
C LYS A 531 -32.10 24.84 -32.71
N GLU A 532 -31.14 24.05 -32.24
CA GLU A 532 -31.22 22.58 -32.18
C GLU A 532 -32.12 22.06 -31.05
N GLY A 533 -32.70 22.96 -30.23
CA GLY A 533 -33.67 22.62 -29.19
C GLY A 533 -33.05 22.30 -27.83
N PHE A 534 -31.80 22.66 -27.59
CA PHE A 534 -31.14 22.45 -26.30
C PHE A 534 -31.77 23.33 -25.21
N ASN A 535 -31.98 22.75 -24.04
CA ASN A 535 -32.38 23.47 -22.84
C ASN A 535 -31.13 24.11 -22.20
N LEU A 536 -30.73 25.26 -22.73
CA LEU A 536 -29.50 25.94 -22.34
C LEU A 536 -29.60 26.60 -20.96
N LEU A 537 -28.52 26.48 -20.19
CA LEU A 537 -28.39 27.04 -18.85
C LEU A 537 -27.12 27.89 -18.78
N GLU A 538 -27.29 29.21 -18.62
CA GLU A 538 -26.16 30.16 -18.60
C GLU A 538 -25.24 29.89 -17.40
N PHE A 539 -24.00 29.54 -17.69
CA PHE A 539 -22.97 29.27 -16.68
C PHE A 539 -22.75 30.51 -15.79
N GLY A 540 -22.75 30.30 -14.47
CA GLY A 540 -22.62 31.38 -13.49
C GLY A 540 -23.90 32.17 -13.19
N SER A 541 -25.00 31.92 -13.90
CA SER A 541 -26.28 32.54 -13.57
C SER A 541 -26.88 32.03 -12.26
N LYS A 542 -27.74 32.82 -11.62
CA LYS A 542 -28.42 32.38 -10.38
C LYS A 542 -29.27 31.12 -10.59
N LYS A 543 -29.91 31.00 -11.77
CA LYS A 543 -30.67 29.80 -12.16
C LYS A 543 -29.75 28.58 -12.24
N PHE A 544 -28.56 28.72 -12.82
CA PHE A 544 -27.55 27.67 -12.87
C PHE A 544 -27.14 27.24 -11.46
N GLU A 545 -26.79 28.19 -10.59
CA GLU A 545 -26.38 27.87 -9.22
C GLU A 545 -27.48 27.17 -8.41
N ASP A 546 -28.74 27.60 -8.58
CA ASP A 546 -29.88 27.01 -7.90
C ASP A 546 -30.14 25.55 -8.34
N ILE A 547 -29.99 25.26 -9.63
CA ILE A 547 -30.12 23.89 -10.18
C ILE A 547 -28.91 23.05 -9.75
N LEU A 548 -27.69 23.56 -9.90
CA LEU A 548 -26.45 22.84 -9.56
C LEU A 548 -26.42 22.39 -8.09
N ARG A 549 -26.97 23.19 -7.17
CA ARG A 549 -27.07 22.82 -5.75
C ARG A 549 -28.00 21.63 -5.51
N LYS A 550 -29.05 21.49 -6.32
CA LYS A 550 -30.17 20.56 -6.10
C LYS A 550 -30.15 19.33 -7.02
N CYS A 551 -29.45 19.42 -8.14
CA CYS A 551 -29.44 18.39 -9.19
C CYS A 551 -28.97 17.04 -8.66
N GLU A 552 -29.28 15.98 -9.40
CA GLU A 552 -28.84 14.64 -9.05
C GLU A 552 -27.46 14.37 -9.63
N LYS A 553 -27.27 14.70 -10.92
CA LYS A 553 -26.12 14.31 -11.72
C LYS A 553 -25.44 15.51 -12.37
N ILE A 554 -24.11 15.47 -12.39
CA ILE A 554 -23.26 16.39 -13.17
C ILE A 554 -22.52 15.51 -14.18
N ILE A 555 -22.84 15.66 -15.46
CA ILE A 555 -22.33 14.85 -16.57
C ILE A 555 -21.41 15.73 -17.39
N SER A 556 -20.13 15.38 -17.47
CA SER A 556 -19.12 16.28 -18.01
C SER A 556 -17.98 15.58 -18.73
N SER A 557 -17.57 16.14 -19.86
CA SER A 557 -16.34 15.74 -20.60
C SER A 557 -15.06 16.20 -19.90
N HIS A 558 -15.17 17.16 -18.99
CA HIS A 558 -14.08 17.71 -18.20
C HIS A 558 -14.25 17.43 -16.70
N ILE A 559 -13.18 17.56 -15.91
CA ILE A 559 -13.20 17.33 -14.44
C ILE A 559 -12.47 18.43 -13.65
N ASP A 560 -12.38 19.60 -14.26
CA ASP A 560 -11.68 20.76 -13.71
C ASP A 560 -12.37 21.34 -12.47
N GLY A 561 -11.62 22.17 -11.73
CA GLY A 561 -12.08 22.76 -10.46
C GLY A 561 -13.31 23.66 -10.61
N TYR A 562 -13.47 24.33 -11.75
CA TYR A 562 -14.62 25.20 -12.01
C TYR A 562 -15.95 24.42 -12.16
N ILE A 563 -15.89 23.11 -12.39
CA ILE A 563 -17.06 22.22 -12.44
C ILE A 563 -17.19 21.48 -11.10
N THR A 564 -16.13 20.74 -10.73
CA THR A 564 -16.15 19.85 -9.55
C THR A 564 -16.21 20.60 -8.21
N HIS A 565 -15.73 21.84 -8.15
CA HIS A 565 -15.66 22.67 -6.94
C HIS A 565 -16.10 24.11 -7.23
N TYR A 566 -17.18 24.28 -8.02
CA TYR A 566 -17.69 25.59 -8.44
C TYR A 566 -17.85 26.58 -7.26
N PHE A 567 -18.44 26.14 -6.14
CA PHE A 567 -18.65 26.96 -4.94
C PHE A 567 -17.42 27.09 -4.03
N LYS A 568 -16.27 26.50 -4.41
CA LYS A 568 -15.03 26.44 -3.62
C LYS A 568 -15.21 25.83 -2.22
N ASP A 569 -16.21 24.96 -2.08
CA ASP A 569 -16.52 24.19 -0.88
C ASP A 569 -16.86 22.73 -1.25
N ASN A 570 -17.35 21.95 -0.28
CA ASN A 570 -17.71 20.54 -0.47
C ASN A 570 -19.20 20.34 -0.81
N SER A 571 -19.95 21.38 -1.21
CA SER A 571 -21.40 21.27 -1.38
C SER A 571 -21.82 20.39 -2.56
N LEU A 572 -20.90 20.07 -3.48
CA LEU A 572 -21.15 19.21 -4.65
C LEU A 572 -20.63 17.78 -4.46
N MET A 573 -20.11 17.44 -3.27
CA MET A 573 -19.48 16.14 -3.03
C MET A 573 -20.46 14.97 -3.01
N ASP A 574 -21.76 15.23 -2.85
CA ASP A 574 -22.81 14.23 -2.84
C ASP A 574 -23.37 13.92 -4.23
N LYS A 575 -23.16 14.82 -5.21
CA LYS A 575 -23.64 14.71 -6.61
C LYS A 575 -22.99 13.54 -7.33
N ASP A 576 -23.75 12.88 -8.20
CA ASP A 576 -23.17 11.85 -9.07
C ASP A 576 -22.44 12.53 -10.21
N TYR A 577 -21.11 12.57 -10.10
CA TYR A 577 -20.27 13.10 -11.15
C TYR A 577 -19.94 12.01 -12.16
N VAL A 578 -20.40 12.20 -13.39
CA VAL A 578 -20.13 11.33 -14.54
C VAL A 578 -19.06 12.00 -15.38
N PHE A 579 -17.88 11.39 -15.40
CA PHE A 579 -16.76 11.86 -16.20
C PHE A 579 -16.71 11.11 -17.55
N LEU A 580 -17.10 11.81 -18.60
CA LEU A 580 -17.14 11.31 -19.97
C LEU A 580 -15.77 11.33 -20.67
N GLN A 581 -14.81 12.06 -20.09
CA GLN A 581 -13.52 12.41 -20.69
C GLN A 581 -13.62 13.26 -21.97
N HIS A 582 -12.49 13.81 -22.39
CA HIS A 582 -12.30 14.55 -23.64
C HIS A 582 -11.20 13.93 -24.52
N GLY A 583 -10.80 12.70 -24.20
CA GLY A 583 -9.75 11.92 -24.87
C GLY A 583 -9.31 10.74 -24.00
N ILE A 584 -8.64 9.76 -24.61
CA ILE A 584 -8.18 8.55 -23.91
C ILE A 584 -7.02 8.88 -22.96
N THR A 585 -7.14 8.42 -21.71
CA THR A 585 -6.13 8.55 -20.66
C THR A 585 -5.02 7.51 -20.87
N LYS A 586 -4.13 7.77 -21.82
CA LYS A 586 -2.97 6.91 -22.14
C LYS A 586 -1.78 7.05 -21.19
N ASP A 587 -1.69 8.21 -20.52
CA ASP A 587 -0.62 8.60 -19.60
C ASP A 587 -1.12 8.59 -18.14
N ASP A 588 -0.20 8.57 -17.17
CA ASP A 588 -0.56 8.55 -15.75
C ASP A 588 -0.99 9.94 -15.25
N LEU A 589 -2.31 10.07 -15.03
CA LEU A 589 -3.01 11.22 -14.47
C LEU A 589 -3.52 10.97 -13.04
N SER A 590 -3.10 9.88 -12.39
CA SER A 590 -3.60 9.45 -11.08
C SER A 590 -3.45 10.51 -9.99
N SER A 591 -2.36 11.27 -10.00
CA SER A 591 -2.11 12.35 -9.03
C SER A 591 -3.22 13.42 -9.04
N TRP A 592 -3.80 13.71 -10.20
CA TRP A 592 -4.89 14.65 -10.37
C TRP A 592 -6.25 13.99 -10.19
N LEU A 593 -6.50 12.87 -10.87
CA LEU A 593 -7.80 12.20 -10.86
C LEU A 593 -8.16 11.63 -9.48
N ASN A 594 -7.19 11.13 -8.71
CA ASN A 594 -7.44 10.66 -7.34
C ASN A 594 -7.90 11.76 -6.37
N THR A 595 -7.72 13.05 -6.72
CA THR A 595 -8.24 14.17 -5.91
C THR A 595 -9.75 14.36 -6.07
N LYS A 596 -10.35 13.78 -7.12
CA LYS A 596 -11.75 13.96 -7.50
C LYS A 596 -12.64 12.98 -6.75
N LYS A 597 -12.99 13.36 -5.53
CA LYS A 597 -13.68 12.48 -4.57
C LYS A 597 -15.15 12.19 -4.90
N ASN A 598 -15.81 12.91 -5.79
CA ASN A 598 -17.24 12.71 -6.11
C ASN A 598 -17.49 11.98 -7.45
N MET A 599 -16.45 11.38 -8.05
CA MET A 599 -16.62 10.62 -9.30
C MET A 599 -17.40 9.33 -9.03
N SER A 600 -18.60 9.25 -9.61
CA SER A 600 -19.50 8.09 -9.55
C SER A 600 -19.39 7.22 -10.80
N LEU A 601 -19.02 7.81 -11.94
CA LEU A 601 -18.82 7.09 -13.20
C LEU A 601 -17.65 7.69 -13.99
N PHE A 602 -16.78 6.83 -14.51
CA PHE A 602 -15.60 7.13 -15.32
C PHE A 602 -15.72 6.31 -16.61
N VAL A 603 -16.01 6.98 -17.71
CA VAL A 603 -16.15 6.38 -19.04
C VAL A 603 -14.79 6.14 -19.67
N THR A 604 -14.49 4.92 -20.11
CA THR A 604 -13.29 4.59 -20.89
C THR A 604 -13.65 4.01 -22.26
N ALA A 605 -12.75 4.17 -23.22
CA ALA A 605 -12.98 3.79 -24.61
C ALA A 605 -12.13 2.60 -25.10
N THR A 606 -11.01 2.30 -24.43
CA THR A 606 -10.12 1.18 -24.81
C THR A 606 -9.93 0.19 -23.66
N GLN A 607 -9.62 -1.06 -23.99
CA GLN A 607 -9.43 -2.11 -22.98
C GLN A 607 -8.23 -1.84 -22.08
N ASP A 608 -7.13 -1.32 -22.64
CA ASP A 608 -5.93 -0.98 -21.88
C ASP A 608 -6.14 0.22 -20.96
N GLU A 609 -6.85 1.25 -21.43
CA GLU A 609 -7.25 2.39 -20.59
C GLU A 609 -8.09 1.91 -19.41
N TYR A 610 -9.14 1.12 -19.68
CA TYR A 610 -9.99 0.53 -18.66
C TYR A 610 -9.17 -0.20 -17.61
N ASN A 611 -8.31 -1.14 -18.05
CA ASN A 611 -7.46 -1.93 -17.17
C ASN A 611 -6.45 -1.07 -16.39
N SER A 612 -5.89 -0.04 -16.99
CA SER A 612 -4.93 0.86 -16.33
C SER A 612 -5.55 1.64 -15.16
N ILE A 613 -6.84 1.95 -15.25
CA ILE A 613 -7.55 2.73 -14.23
C ILE A 613 -8.17 1.82 -13.17
N ARG A 614 -8.89 0.75 -13.56
CA ARG A 614 -9.59 -0.15 -12.62
C ARG A 614 -8.68 -1.22 -12.03
N GLY A 615 -7.63 -1.62 -12.73
CA GLY A 615 -6.79 -2.78 -12.37
C GLY A 615 -6.06 -2.61 -11.04
N ASN A 616 -5.87 -3.72 -10.33
CA ASN A 616 -5.06 -3.74 -9.12
C ASN A 616 -3.61 -3.32 -9.40
N HIS A 617 -2.95 -2.78 -8.39
CA HIS A 617 -1.58 -2.24 -8.42
C HIS A 617 -1.36 -0.99 -9.29
N SER A 618 -2.38 -0.52 -10.02
CA SER A 618 -2.36 0.80 -10.63
C SER A 618 -2.34 1.92 -9.58
N ALA A 619 -1.90 3.11 -10.00
CA ALA A 619 -1.88 4.30 -9.13
C ALA A 619 -3.27 4.93 -8.90
N TYR A 620 -4.29 4.50 -9.66
CA TYR A 620 -5.65 5.03 -9.60
C TYR A 620 -6.48 4.41 -8.47
N LYS A 621 -7.37 5.20 -7.84
CA LYS A 621 -8.22 4.75 -6.72
C LYS A 621 -9.54 4.09 -7.10
N PHE A 622 -9.82 3.99 -8.40
CA PHE A 622 -11.12 3.57 -8.94
C PHE A 622 -11.19 2.05 -9.15
N THR A 623 -12.41 1.52 -9.04
CA THR A 623 -12.75 0.10 -9.15
C THR A 623 -13.72 -0.13 -10.30
N ASP A 624 -14.11 -1.39 -10.57
CA ASP A 624 -15.19 -1.70 -11.53
C ASP A 624 -16.55 -1.08 -11.15
N LYS A 625 -16.71 -0.56 -9.93
CA LYS A 625 -17.89 0.21 -9.54
C LYS A 625 -17.96 1.55 -10.26
N GLU A 626 -16.83 2.24 -10.36
CA GLU A 626 -16.76 3.60 -10.87
C GLU A 626 -16.34 3.64 -12.34
N VAL A 627 -15.61 2.64 -12.85
CA VAL A 627 -15.04 2.66 -14.21
C VAL A 627 -15.87 1.76 -15.13
N ILE A 628 -16.19 2.25 -16.33
CA ILE A 628 -16.90 1.47 -17.34
C ILE A 628 -16.18 1.49 -18.69
N LEU A 629 -16.11 0.33 -19.34
CA LEU A 629 -15.69 0.22 -20.74
C LEU A 629 -16.92 0.34 -21.63
N SER A 630 -17.06 1.45 -22.34
CA SER A 630 -18.26 1.73 -23.15
C SER A 630 -17.99 2.39 -24.50
N GLY A 631 -16.79 2.95 -24.69
CA GLY A 631 -16.52 3.86 -25.81
C GLY A 631 -16.95 5.28 -25.48
N PHE A 632 -16.55 6.26 -26.30
CA PHE A 632 -16.92 7.65 -26.09
C PHE A 632 -18.20 8.03 -26.86
N PRO A 633 -19.14 8.77 -26.26
CA PRO A 633 -20.34 9.26 -26.94
C PRO A 633 -20.07 9.91 -28.31
N ARG A 634 -19.03 10.74 -28.42
CA ARG A 634 -18.66 11.42 -29.67
C ARG A 634 -18.25 10.47 -30.78
N HIS A 635 -17.77 9.26 -30.45
CA HIS A 635 -17.32 8.28 -31.44
C HIS A 635 -18.45 7.77 -32.34
N ASP A 636 -19.70 7.80 -31.88
CA ASP A 636 -20.86 7.43 -32.70
C ASP A 636 -21.00 8.37 -33.90
N ALA A 637 -20.95 9.68 -33.66
CA ALA A 637 -21.01 10.69 -34.72
C ALA A 637 -19.73 10.74 -35.54
N LEU A 638 -18.57 10.54 -34.90
CA LEU A 638 -17.25 10.55 -35.55
C LEU A 638 -17.18 9.51 -36.67
N LEU A 639 -17.55 8.26 -36.39
CA LEU A 639 -17.50 7.15 -37.35
C LEU A 639 -18.53 7.31 -38.48
N ALA A 640 -19.75 7.75 -38.15
CA ALA A 640 -20.87 7.80 -39.10
C ALA A 640 -20.65 8.73 -40.30
N LYS A 641 -19.81 9.77 -40.18
CA LYS A 641 -19.55 10.74 -41.26
C LYS A 641 -18.11 10.68 -41.80
N ASN A 642 -17.40 9.58 -41.57
CA ASN A 642 -16.01 9.42 -42.02
C ASN A 642 -15.88 9.48 -43.55
N LYS A 643 -14.89 10.22 -44.06
CA LYS A 643 -14.55 10.25 -45.50
C LYS A 643 -13.17 9.65 -45.74
N HIS A 644 -13.10 8.73 -46.69
CA HIS A 644 -11.85 8.04 -47.05
C HIS A 644 -11.13 8.68 -48.26
N ASP A 645 -11.83 9.47 -49.08
CA ASP A 645 -11.29 10.00 -50.36
C ASP A 645 -10.72 11.43 -50.23
N SER A 646 -10.38 11.86 -49.02
CA SER A 646 -9.81 13.20 -48.79
C SER A 646 -8.33 13.30 -49.17
N LYS A 647 -7.88 14.51 -49.49
CA LYS A 647 -6.46 14.86 -49.65
C LYS A 647 -5.94 15.81 -48.56
N THR A 648 -6.65 15.94 -47.45
CA THR A 648 -6.26 16.82 -46.35
C THR A 648 -5.27 16.12 -45.42
N ILE A 649 -4.16 16.76 -45.07
CA ILE A 649 -3.17 16.31 -44.10
C ILE A 649 -3.22 17.28 -42.92
N LEU A 650 -3.39 16.72 -41.72
CA LEU A 650 -3.61 17.49 -40.51
C LEU A 650 -2.37 17.45 -39.63
N ILE A 651 -1.91 18.60 -39.16
CA ILE A 651 -0.73 18.76 -38.30
C ILE A 651 -1.20 19.33 -36.96
N MET A 652 -1.17 18.51 -35.90
CA MET A 652 -1.70 18.87 -34.57
C MET A 652 -0.72 18.52 -33.46
N PRO A 653 0.26 19.39 -33.20
CA PRO A 653 1.17 19.21 -32.07
C PRO A 653 0.53 19.55 -30.72
N THR A 654 0.94 18.80 -29.71
CA THR A 654 0.57 19.01 -28.30
C THR A 654 1.35 20.20 -27.73
N TRP A 655 0.78 20.94 -26.78
CA TRP A 655 1.48 22.02 -26.08
C TRP A 655 2.59 21.48 -25.15
N ARG A 656 3.51 22.34 -24.69
CA ARG A 656 4.45 22.02 -23.60
C ARG A 656 4.30 23.00 -22.45
N ASN A 657 4.42 22.51 -21.22
CA ASN A 657 4.14 23.32 -20.04
C ASN A 657 5.30 24.27 -19.69
N ASN A 658 6.53 23.90 -20.06
CA ASN A 658 7.75 24.67 -19.86
C ASN A 658 7.94 25.81 -20.88
N ILE A 659 7.23 25.80 -22.02
CA ILE A 659 7.40 26.81 -23.09
C ILE A 659 6.28 27.85 -23.14
N VAL A 660 5.17 27.63 -22.44
CA VAL A 660 4.07 28.60 -22.31
C VAL A 660 4.16 29.30 -20.95
N GLY A 661 3.70 30.55 -20.85
CA GLY A 661 3.82 31.28 -19.58
C GLY A 661 2.95 30.71 -18.45
N LYS A 662 3.22 31.23 -17.25
CA LYS A 662 2.51 30.85 -16.00
C LYS A 662 1.03 31.18 -16.10
N ILE A 663 0.19 30.39 -15.42
CA ILE A 663 -1.26 30.63 -15.34
C ILE A 663 -1.52 31.92 -14.56
N LEU A 664 -2.32 32.81 -15.13
CA LEU A 664 -2.77 34.05 -14.49
C LEU A 664 -4.12 33.84 -13.80
N GLU A 665 -5.15 33.48 -14.58
CA GLU A 665 -6.51 33.23 -14.08
C GLU A 665 -7.28 32.28 -15.01
N GLY A 666 -7.96 31.28 -14.44
CA GLY A 666 -8.65 30.24 -15.23
C GLY A 666 -7.67 29.50 -16.16
N ASN A 667 -7.94 29.53 -17.47
CA ASN A 667 -7.08 28.95 -18.50
C ASN A 667 -6.12 29.97 -19.16
N LYS A 668 -6.13 31.25 -18.75
CA LYS A 668 -5.25 32.29 -19.32
C LYS A 668 -3.82 32.18 -18.80
N ARG A 669 -2.84 32.34 -19.68
CA ARG A 669 -1.41 32.24 -19.38
C ARG A 669 -0.68 33.54 -19.73
N ALA A 670 0.44 33.79 -19.05
CA ALA A 670 1.37 34.84 -19.44
C ALA A 670 1.98 34.51 -20.82
N TYR A 671 2.35 35.56 -21.56
CA TYR A 671 3.00 35.41 -22.86
C TYR A 671 4.51 35.16 -22.71
N ASN A 672 5.05 34.19 -23.44
CA ASN A 672 6.49 33.91 -23.49
C ASN A 672 7.13 34.57 -24.72
N SER A 673 7.92 35.63 -24.52
CA SER A 673 8.59 36.34 -25.62
C SER A 673 9.70 35.55 -26.31
N GLN A 674 10.24 34.50 -25.68
CA GLN A 674 11.30 33.65 -26.25
C GLN A 674 10.74 32.37 -26.88
N PHE A 675 9.43 32.31 -27.15
CA PHE A 675 8.78 31.11 -27.66
C PHE A 675 9.41 30.56 -28.95
N MET A 676 9.78 31.44 -29.90
CA MET A 676 10.35 31.03 -31.18
C MET A 676 11.78 30.48 -31.08
N GLU A 677 12.46 30.66 -29.92
CA GLU A 677 13.78 30.09 -29.64
C GLU A 677 13.70 28.64 -29.12
N THR A 678 12.49 28.14 -28.87
CA THR A 678 12.28 26.79 -28.31
C THR A 678 12.43 25.72 -29.37
N GLU A 679 12.90 24.53 -28.98
CA GLU A 679 12.97 23.37 -29.89
C GLU A 679 11.61 23.10 -30.56
N TYR A 680 10.52 23.25 -29.80
CA TYR A 680 9.17 23.12 -30.34
C TYR A 680 8.91 24.01 -31.56
N ALA A 681 9.16 25.31 -31.43
CA ALA A 681 8.89 26.26 -32.50
C ALA A 681 9.83 26.02 -33.70
N ILE A 682 11.12 25.77 -33.42
CA ILE A 682 12.15 25.49 -34.44
C ILE A 682 11.76 24.28 -35.29
N HIS A 683 11.40 23.16 -34.66
CA HIS A 683 11.11 21.91 -35.36
C HIS A 683 9.82 21.99 -36.19
N TRP A 684 8.73 22.53 -35.64
CA TRP A 684 7.48 22.65 -36.38
C TRP A 684 7.58 23.67 -37.52
N GLN A 685 8.23 24.82 -37.30
CA GLN A 685 8.44 25.82 -38.36
C GLN A 685 9.31 25.26 -39.50
N ALA A 686 10.38 24.54 -39.15
CA ALA A 686 11.23 23.88 -40.14
C ALA A 686 10.46 22.88 -41.00
N PHE A 687 9.53 22.10 -40.41
CA PHE A 687 8.68 21.17 -41.15
C PHE A 687 7.71 21.88 -42.11
N LEU A 688 7.00 22.91 -41.64
CA LEU A 688 6.02 23.65 -42.45
C LEU A 688 6.65 24.28 -43.70
N LYS A 689 7.92 24.69 -43.61
CA LYS A 689 8.68 25.32 -44.70
C LYS A 689 9.41 24.34 -45.65
N ARG A 690 9.27 23.02 -45.47
CA ARG A 690 10.00 22.06 -46.30
C ARG A 690 9.54 22.10 -47.76
N GLN A 691 10.51 22.01 -48.66
CA GLN A 691 10.27 21.94 -50.10
C GLN A 691 9.46 20.70 -50.49
N SER A 692 9.61 19.59 -49.75
CA SER A 692 8.84 18.36 -49.91
C SER A 692 7.35 18.58 -49.65
N VAL A 693 6.99 19.31 -48.59
CA VAL A 693 5.61 19.69 -48.23
C VAL A 693 5.01 20.58 -49.32
N LYS A 694 5.75 21.60 -49.77
CA LYS A 694 5.36 22.45 -50.89
C LYS A 694 5.09 21.63 -52.16
N MET A 695 5.97 20.69 -52.48
CA MET A 695 5.80 19.79 -53.64
C MET A 695 4.56 18.90 -53.49
N LEU A 696 4.34 18.28 -52.33
CA LEU A 696 3.15 17.46 -52.06
C LEU A 696 1.86 18.28 -52.22
N SER A 697 1.88 19.53 -51.79
CA SER A 697 0.74 20.42 -51.96
C SER A 697 0.50 20.81 -53.42
N GLN A 698 1.49 21.41 -54.07
CA GLN A 698 1.33 22.01 -55.40
C GLN A 698 1.27 20.98 -56.54
N LYS A 699 2.02 19.88 -56.46
CA LYS A 699 2.11 18.88 -57.53
C LYS A 699 1.07 17.76 -57.39
N TYR A 700 0.78 17.33 -56.16
CA TYR A 700 -0.10 16.18 -55.90
C TYR A 700 -1.48 16.59 -55.35
N GLY A 701 -1.67 17.88 -55.04
CA GLY A 701 -2.94 18.45 -54.60
C GLY A 701 -3.30 18.12 -53.15
N TYR A 702 -2.31 17.83 -52.30
CA TYR A 702 -2.57 17.64 -50.86
C TYR A 702 -2.75 18.98 -50.15
N LYS A 703 -3.74 19.05 -49.26
CA LYS A 703 -4.03 20.24 -48.48
C LYS A 703 -3.49 20.05 -47.07
N PHE A 704 -2.55 20.88 -46.63
CA PHE A 704 -2.01 20.81 -45.28
C PHE A 704 -2.72 21.81 -44.37
N ILE A 705 -3.13 21.36 -43.18
CA ILE A 705 -3.77 22.20 -42.16
C ILE A 705 -2.94 22.13 -40.88
N PHE A 706 -2.47 23.27 -40.40
CA PHE A 706 -1.79 23.42 -39.12
C PHE A 706 -2.79 23.86 -38.04
N ALA A 707 -3.01 22.98 -37.06
CA ALA A 707 -4.02 23.12 -36.01
C ALA A 707 -3.44 22.79 -34.62
N PRO A 708 -2.53 23.62 -34.09
CA PRO A 708 -1.91 23.33 -32.80
C PRO A 708 -2.92 23.44 -31.64
N HIS A 709 -2.58 22.81 -30.51
CA HIS A 709 -3.39 22.80 -29.30
C HIS A 709 -3.86 24.21 -28.86
N PRO A 710 -5.04 24.39 -28.23
CA PRO A 710 -5.56 25.71 -27.83
C PRO A 710 -4.57 26.60 -27.06
N ASN A 711 -3.80 26.02 -26.13
CA ASN A 711 -2.75 26.72 -25.36
C ASN A 711 -1.60 27.28 -26.22
N MET A 712 -1.54 26.93 -27.50
CA MET A 712 -0.52 27.38 -28.47
C MET A 712 -1.05 28.43 -29.44
N GLN A 713 -2.37 28.67 -29.49
CA GLN A 713 -2.98 29.54 -30.50
C GLN A 713 -2.51 31.00 -30.42
N GLU A 714 -2.18 31.51 -29.23
CA GLU A 714 -1.65 32.87 -29.06
C GLU A 714 -0.29 33.08 -29.75
N TYR A 715 0.46 32.00 -29.98
CA TYR A 715 1.77 32.01 -30.63
C TYR A 715 1.69 31.78 -32.15
N LEU A 716 0.50 31.45 -32.70
CA LEU A 716 0.34 31.21 -34.13
C LEU A 716 0.80 32.39 -35.00
N LYS A 717 0.61 33.62 -34.50
CA LYS A 717 1.04 34.86 -35.16
C LYS A 717 2.56 35.02 -35.28
N GLU A 718 3.32 34.31 -34.45
CA GLU A 718 4.79 34.35 -34.47
C GLU A 718 5.38 33.35 -35.49
N PHE A 719 4.59 32.35 -35.91
CA PHE A 719 5.01 31.43 -36.95
C PHE A 719 4.93 32.12 -38.32
N ASP A 720 6.04 32.09 -39.05
CA ASP A 720 6.05 32.36 -40.49
C ASP A 720 5.51 31.14 -41.25
N ILE A 721 4.19 31.16 -41.50
CA ILE A 721 3.42 30.06 -42.11
C ILE A 721 3.28 30.32 -43.62
N PRO A 722 3.76 29.39 -44.48
CA PRO A 722 3.65 29.54 -45.94
C PRO A 722 2.21 29.50 -46.46
N GLU A 723 1.94 30.17 -47.59
CA GLU A 723 0.60 30.26 -48.21
C GLU A 723 -0.04 28.90 -48.58
N TYR A 724 0.77 27.85 -48.75
CA TYR A 724 0.28 26.49 -49.06
C TYR A 724 -0.11 25.69 -47.80
N ILE A 725 -0.05 26.29 -46.62
CA ILE A 725 -0.48 25.72 -45.34
C ILE A 725 -1.68 26.53 -44.82
N ASP A 726 -2.81 25.87 -44.64
CA ASP A 726 -3.95 26.48 -43.97
C ASP A 726 -3.79 26.44 -42.46
N ILE A 727 -4.32 27.44 -41.77
CA ILE A 727 -4.38 27.48 -40.31
C ILE A 727 -5.81 27.17 -39.89
N TRP A 728 -5.97 26.34 -38.87
CA TRP A 728 -7.27 26.09 -38.25
C TRP A 728 -7.21 26.36 -36.75
N LYS A 729 -8.18 27.12 -36.26
CA LYS A 729 -8.40 27.41 -34.85
C LYS A 729 -9.67 26.72 -34.38
N TYR A 730 -9.74 26.47 -33.08
CA TYR A 730 -10.93 25.86 -32.46
C TYR A 730 -12.19 26.73 -32.55
N SER A 731 -12.04 28.04 -32.83
CA SER A 731 -13.15 28.95 -33.14
C SER A 731 -13.71 28.76 -34.56
N ASP A 732 -12.98 28.10 -35.45
CA ASP A 732 -13.30 28.04 -36.88
C ASP A 732 -14.28 26.90 -37.20
N GLY A 733 -14.56 26.00 -36.24
CA GLY A 733 -15.61 25.01 -36.36
C GLY A 733 -15.39 23.75 -35.52
N ASN A 734 -16.08 22.69 -35.92
CA ASN A 734 -16.14 21.39 -35.24
C ASN A 734 -14.89 20.54 -35.53
N ILE A 735 -14.23 20.04 -34.47
CA ILE A 735 -12.98 19.26 -34.58
C ILE A 735 -13.20 17.86 -35.16
N GLN A 736 -14.36 17.24 -34.92
CA GLN A 736 -14.69 15.93 -35.47
C GLN A 736 -14.88 16.00 -36.98
N ASN A 737 -15.48 17.09 -37.48
CA ASN A 737 -15.55 17.34 -38.92
C ASN A 737 -14.14 17.46 -39.52
N LEU A 738 -13.21 18.11 -38.82
CA LEU A 738 -11.81 18.19 -39.27
C LEU A 738 -11.18 16.79 -39.39
N PHE A 739 -11.39 15.92 -38.40
CA PHE A 739 -10.89 14.54 -38.42
C PHE A 739 -11.54 13.69 -39.51
N GLN A 740 -12.85 13.79 -39.69
CA GLN A 740 -13.61 13.10 -40.73
C GLN A 740 -13.15 13.46 -42.13
N ASN A 741 -12.76 14.72 -42.35
CA ASN A 741 -12.29 15.22 -43.64
C ASN A 741 -10.77 15.14 -43.83
N ALA A 742 -9.99 14.64 -42.88
CA ALA A 742 -8.54 14.50 -43.01
C ALA A 742 -8.12 13.06 -43.36
N LEU A 743 -7.03 12.88 -44.09
CA LEU A 743 -6.48 11.60 -44.54
C LEU A 743 -5.37 11.09 -43.63
N VAL A 744 -4.46 11.98 -43.23
CA VAL A 744 -3.30 11.67 -42.39
C VAL A 744 -3.22 12.69 -41.25
N LEU A 745 -2.89 12.21 -40.05
CA LEU A 745 -2.56 13.04 -38.89
C LEU A 745 -1.06 12.98 -38.61
N ILE A 746 -0.43 14.14 -38.50
CA ILE A 746 0.91 14.31 -37.96
C ILE A 746 0.75 14.96 -36.59
N THR A 747 1.17 14.26 -35.54
CA THR A 747 1.08 14.71 -34.14
C THR A 747 2.31 14.25 -33.37
N ASP A 748 2.34 14.43 -32.06
CA ASP A 748 3.48 14.10 -31.19
C ASP A 748 3.06 13.17 -30.02
N TYR A 749 2.46 13.73 -28.97
CA TYR A 749 2.10 13.03 -27.73
C TYR A 749 0.59 13.13 -27.43
N SER A 750 -0.22 13.38 -28.45
CA SER A 750 -1.64 13.71 -28.30
C SER A 750 -2.54 12.48 -28.25
N SER A 751 -3.59 12.52 -27.43
CA SER A 751 -4.65 11.50 -27.40
C SER A 751 -5.57 11.55 -28.62
N ILE A 752 -5.56 12.64 -29.41
CA ILE A 752 -6.36 12.75 -30.65
C ILE A 752 -5.97 11.67 -31.68
N ALA A 753 -4.77 11.10 -31.57
CA ALA A 753 -4.33 10.00 -32.41
C ALA A 753 -5.27 8.79 -32.31
N PHE A 754 -5.94 8.61 -31.16
CA PHE A 754 -6.93 7.55 -30.97
C PHE A 754 -8.23 7.85 -31.72
N ASP A 755 -8.71 9.10 -31.74
CA ASP A 755 -9.89 9.47 -32.53
C ASP A 755 -9.62 9.26 -34.04
N PHE A 756 -8.39 9.55 -34.48
CA PHE A 756 -7.96 9.32 -35.86
C PHE A 756 -7.83 7.82 -36.18
N ALA A 757 -7.25 7.04 -35.26
CA ALA A 757 -7.19 5.59 -35.35
C ALA A 757 -8.59 4.96 -35.40
N TYR A 758 -9.55 5.48 -34.63
CA TYR A 758 -10.95 5.03 -34.65
C TYR A 758 -11.63 5.17 -36.04
N LEU A 759 -11.05 5.96 -36.94
CA LEU A 759 -11.49 6.16 -38.32
C LEU A 759 -10.72 5.32 -39.36
N ASP A 760 -9.85 4.42 -38.92
CA ASP A 760 -8.89 3.66 -39.76
C ASP A 760 -7.97 4.56 -40.58
N LYS A 761 -7.55 5.69 -39.99
CA LYS A 761 -6.69 6.68 -40.64
C LYS A 761 -5.27 6.66 -40.12
N SER A 762 -4.35 7.09 -40.98
CA SER A 762 -2.92 7.00 -40.71
C SER A 762 -2.44 8.11 -39.79
N VAL A 763 -1.54 7.75 -38.88
CA VAL A 763 -0.90 8.68 -37.94
C VAL A 763 0.63 8.64 -38.15
N ILE A 764 1.29 9.76 -37.94
CA ILE A 764 2.75 9.85 -37.77
C ILE A 764 3.03 10.62 -36.49
N TYR A 765 3.86 10.06 -35.61
CA TYR A 765 4.28 10.68 -34.36
C TYR A 765 5.65 11.33 -34.52
N TYR A 766 5.71 12.66 -34.51
CA TYR A 766 6.95 13.42 -34.54
C TYR A 766 7.39 13.82 -33.13
N GLN A 767 8.36 13.09 -32.58
CA GLN A 767 8.73 13.11 -31.16
C GLN A 767 10.21 13.48 -30.96
N PHE A 768 10.60 14.68 -31.38
CA PHE A 768 11.97 15.19 -31.26
C PHE A 768 12.38 15.48 -29.80
N ASP A 769 11.43 15.77 -28.90
CA ASP A 769 11.66 16.23 -27.52
C ASP A 769 11.17 15.24 -26.43
N ALA A 770 11.18 13.93 -26.73
CA ALA A 770 10.57 12.90 -25.87
C ALA A 770 11.15 12.88 -24.45
N ASP A 771 12.47 12.99 -24.32
CA ASP A 771 13.15 12.96 -23.02
C ASP A 771 12.73 14.15 -22.15
N ALA A 772 12.54 15.33 -22.75
CA ALA A 772 12.08 16.53 -22.05
C ALA A 772 10.61 16.39 -21.59
N VAL A 773 9.72 15.82 -22.42
CA VAL A 773 8.30 15.64 -22.10
C VAL A 773 8.10 14.69 -20.92
N PHE A 774 8.78 13.53 -20.94
CA PHE A 774 8.62 12.50 -19.91
C PHE A 774 9.52 12.69 -18.69
N SER A 775 10.38 13.72 -18.66
CA SER A 775 11.21 14.09 -17.49
C SER A 775 10.42 14.64 -16.28
N GLY A 776 9.11 14.89 -16.44
CA GLY A 776 8.25 15.53 -15.43
C GLY A 776 8.04 17.03 -15.63
N SER A 777 8.55 17.61 -16.73
CA SER A 777 8.34 19.02 -17.10
C SER A 777 6.91 19.32 -17.59
N HIS A 778 6.18 18.28 -18.00
CA HIS A 778 4.82 18.36 -18.51
C HIS A 778 3.78 17.83 -17.50
N THR A 779 2.49 18.00 -17.79
CA THR A 779 1.41 17.77 -16.81
C THR A 779 1.09 16.30 -16.50
N TYR A 780 1.66 15.36 -17.26
CA TYR A 780 1.41 13.92 -17.11
C TYR A 780 2.73 13.14 -17.16
N LYS A 781 2.70 11.91 -16.64
CA LYS A 781 3.83 10.98 -16.69
C LYS A 781 3.55 9.85 -17.67
N LYS A 782 4.60 9.16 -18.10
CA LYS A 782 4.49 7.97 -18.94
C LYS A 782 3.53 6.95 -18.31
N GLY A 783 2.45 6.63 -19.01
CA GLY A 783 1.47 5.63 -18.60
C GLY A 783 1.74 4.25 -19.20
N TYR A 784 0.67 3.51 -19.49
CA TYR A 784 0.75 2.17 -20.08
C TYR A 784 1.08 2.21 -21.58
N PHE A 785 0.87 3.35 -22.25
CA PHE A 785 0.96 3.44 -23.70
C PHE A 785 2.39 3.70 -24.18
N SER A 786 2.93 2.75 -24.94
CA SER A 786 4.20 2.86 -25.68
C SER A 786 3.90 3.23 -27.13
N TYR A 787 4.45 4.32 -27.66
CA TYR A 787 4.16 4.75 -29.03
C TYR A 787 4.75 3.78 -30.05
N GLU A 788 5.91 3.21 -29.76
CA GLU A 788 6.60 2.25 -30.62
C GLU A 788 5.85 0.91 -30.69
N GLU A 789 5.36 0.42 -29.53
CA GLU A 789 4.72 -0.89 -29.41
C GLU A 789 3.21 -0.85 -29.64
N ASN A 790 2.53 0.19 -29.17
CA ASN A 790 1.07 0.32 -29.18
C ASN A 790 0.57 1.37 -30.18
N GLY A 791 1.44 2.29 -30.63
CA GLY A 791 1.05 3.40 -31.51
C GLY A 791 0.52 2.96 -32.88
N PHE A 792 -0.34 3.81 -33.44
CA PHE A 792 -1.04 3.63 -34.71
C PHE A 792 -0.27 4.13 -35.95
N GLY A 793 1.02 4.43 -35.80
CA GLY A 793 1.81 5.17 -36.78
C GLY A 793 3.31 5.06 -36.55
N ASP A 794 4.09 5.52 -37.52
CA ASP A 794 5.55 5.59 -37.38
C ASP A 794 5.90 6.63 -36.30
N VAL A 795 6.87 6.29 -35.44
CA VAL A 795 7.46 7.22 -34.47
C VAL A 795 8.78 7.70 -35.03
N VAL A 796 8.87 8.99 -35.31
CA VAL A 796 10.03 9.63 -35.95
C VAL A 796 10.59 10.72 -35.05
N LYS A 797 11.92 10.85 -35.00
CA LYS A 797 12.61 11.78 -34.10
C LYS A 797 13.31 12.92 -34.84
N SER A 798 13.51 12.77 -36.14
CA SER A 798 14.17 13.77 -36.98
C SER A 798 13.29 14.25 -38.14
N LEU A 799 13.55 15.46 -38.65
CA LEU A 799 12.85 15.99 -39.83
C LEU A 799 13.00 15.08 -41.07
N PRO A 800 14.19 14.55 -41.41
CA PRO A 800 14.34 13.67 -42.56
C PRO A 800 13.51 12.38 -42.45
N GLU A 801 13.41 11.80 -41.25
CA GLU A 801 12.56 10.62 -41.00
C GLU A 801 11.07 10.94 -41.21
N LEU A 802 10.62 12.10 -40.72
CA LEU A 802 9.24 12.55 -40.92
C LEU A 802 8.90 12.72 -42.40
N GLU A 803 9.79 13.34 -43.18
CA GLU A 803 9.60 13.49 -44.63
C GLU A 803 9.55 12.16 -45.36
N LEU A 804 10.44 11.24 -45.00
CA LEU A 804 10.50 9.91 -45.59
C LEU A 804 9.21 9.12 -45.30
N SER A 805 8.79 9.09 -44.03
CA SER A 805 7.56 8.41 -43.60
C SER A 805 6.32 9.01 -44.29
N LEU A 806 6.19 10.34 -44.32
CA LEU A 806 5.08 11.03 -44.97
C LEU A 806 5.04 10.75 -46.49
N SER A 807 6.20 10.84 -47.16
CA SER A 807 6.28 10.61 -48.60
C SER A 807 5.92 9.17 -48.95
N TYR A 808 6.46 8.20 -48.20
CA TYR A 808 6.13 6.79 -48.38
C TYR A 808 4.63 6.53 -48.18
N LEU A 809 4.05 7.08 -47.11
CA LEU A 809 2.64 6.90 -46.79
C LEU A 809 1.71 7.45 -47.89
N LEU A 810 2.00 8.64 -48.42
CA LEU A 810 1.17 9.28 -49.44
C LEU A 810 1.37 8.67 -50.83
N ILE A 811 2.61 8.38 -51.23
CA ILE A 811 2.94 7.91 -52.58
C ILE A 811 2.66 6.41 -52.72
N ASN A 812 3.09 5.60 -51.77
CA ASN A 812 3.02 4.14 -51.88
C ASN A 812 1.69 3.59 -51.35
N SER A 813 1.18 4.16 -50.25
CA SER A 813 -0.01 3.64 -49.57
C SER A 813 -1.28 4.48 -49.81
N LYS A 814 -1.18 5.57 -50.58
CA LYS A 814 -2.28 6.53 -50.81
C LYS A 814 -2.94 7.00 -49.51
N GLY A 815 -2.15 7.18 -48.45
CA GLY A 815 -2.62 7.60 -47.12
C GLY A 815 -3.25 6.50 -46.25
N LYS A 816 -3.30 5.25 -46.72
CA LYS A 816 -3.86 4.13 -45.94
C LYS A 816 -2.87 3.63 -44.87
N PRO A 817 -3.36 3.22 -43.68
CA PRO A 817 -2.50 2.67 -42.64
C PRO A 817 -1.79 1.40 -43.09
N HIS A 818 -0.54 1.22 -42.67
CA HIS A 818 0.16 -0.06 -42.85
C HIS A 818 -0.58 -1.18 -42.09
N THR A 819 -0.56 -2.42 -42.61
CA THR A 819 -1.29 -3.58 -42.04
C THR A 819 -0.98 -3.80 -40.56
N LYS A 820 0.29 -3.65 -40.16
CA LYS A 820 0.74 -3.68 -38.75
C LYS A 820 -0.04 -2.71 -37.85
N TYR A 821 -0.29 -1.48 -38.31
CA TYR A 821 -1.00 -0.46 -37.55
C TYR A 821 -2.50 -0.68 -37.58
N LEU A 822 -3.07 -1.10 -38.71
CA LEU A 822 -4.47 -1.46 -38.80
C LEU A 822 -4.85 -2.58 -37.82
N LYS A 823 -3.96 -3.58 -37.65
CA LYS A 823 -4.14 -4.61 -36.62
C LYS A 823 -4.18 -4.00 -35.21
N ARG A 824 -3.22 -3.14 -34.86
CA ARG A 824 -3.20 -2.44 -33.56
C ARG A 824 -4.48 -1.63 -33.33
N ILE A 825 -4.97 -0.92 -34.35
CA ILE A 825 -6.22 -0.16 -34.30
C ILE A 825 -7.40 -1.09 -33.95
N ASN A 826 -7.54 -2.21 -34.67
CA ASN A 826 -8.63 -3.16 -34.46
C ASN A 826 -8.57 -3.81 -33.06
N ASP A 827 -7.37 -4.13 -32.58
CA ASP A 827 -7.17 -4.73 -31.26
C ASP A 827 -7.42 -3.73 -30.11
N THR A 828 -7.30 -2.41 -30.37
CA THR A 828 -7.41 -1.35 -29.35
C THR A 828 -8.86 -1.04 -28.95
N PHE A 829 -9.77 -1.00 -29.94
CA PHE A 829 -11.14 -0.52 -29.73
C PHE A 829 -12.13 -1.67 -29.70
N PRO A 830 -12.67 -2.05 -28.52
CA PRO A 830 -13.63 -3.14 -28.43
C PRO A 830 -14.97 -2.80 -29.08
N PHE A 831 -15.31 -1.50 -29.19
CA PHE A 831 -16.60 -1.05 -29.72
C PHE A 831 -16.44 -0.03 -30.84
N ARG A 832 -16.92 -0.39 -32.04
CA ARG A 832 -17.02 0.45 -33.24
C ARG A 832 -18.38 0.27 -33.93
N ASP A 833 -19.44 0.15 -33.13
CA ASP A 833 -20.79 -0.25 -33.54
C ASP A 833 -21.81 0.91 -33.55
N GLY A 834 -21.40 2.13 -33.21
CA GLY A 834 -22.26 3.31 -33.17
C GLY A 834 -23.27 3.32 -32.00
N LYS A 835 -22.98 2.57 -30.92
CA LYS A 835 -23.84 2.46 -29.72
C LYS A 835 -23.17 2.95 -28.44
N ASN A 836 -22.17 3.82 -28.55
CA ASN A 836 -21.43 4.32 -27.38
C ASN A 836 -22.33 5.19 -26.48
N CYS A 837 -23.14 6.09 -27.05
CA CYS A 837 -24.10 6.91 -26.31
C CYS A 837 -25.10 6.04 -25.52
N GLN A 838 -25.59 4.96 -26.13
CA GLN A 838 -26.50 4.02 -25.48
C GLN A 838 -25.86 3.37 -24.25
N ARG A 839 -24.66 2.78 -24.39
CA ARG A 839 -23.95 2.13 -23.29
C ARG A 839 -23.65 3.09 -22.14
N VAL A 840 -23.24 4.33 -22.45
CA VAL A 840 -22.97 5.34 -21.43
C VAL A 840 -24.27 5.75 -20.72
N TYR A 841 -25.36 5.96 -21.46
CA TYR A 841 -26.66 6.27 -20.87
C TYR A 841 -27.15 5.16 -19.92
N GLU A 842 -27.06 3.89 -20.34
CA GLU A 842 -27.41 2.73 -19.52
C GLU A 842 -26.56 2.66 -18.24
N ALA A 843 -25.26 2.95 -18.32
CA ALA A 843 -24.39 3.00 -17.16
C ALA A 843 -24.77 4.13 -16.18
N ILE A 844 -25.18 5.31 -16.69
CA ILE A 844 -25.65 6.42 -15.85
C ILE A 844 -26.94 6.07 -15.13
N THR A 845 -27.89 5.41 -15.81
CA THR A 845 -29.14 4.98 -15.17
C THR A 845 -28.90 3.91 -14.11
N ASN A 846 -27.96 3.00 -14.36
CA ASN A 846 -27.58 1.91 -13.43
C ASN A 846 -26.91 2.41 -12.14
N LEU A 847 -26.51 3.68 -12.05
CA LEU A 847 -26.05 4.28 -10.79
C LEU A 847 -27.15 4.29 -9.72
N ASN A 848 -28.42 4.34 -10.14
CA ASN A 848 -29.58 4.36 -9.26
C ASN A 848 -30.12 2.96 -8.94
N GLU A 849 -29.59 1.91 -9.59
CA GLU A 849 -30.02 0.54 -9.37
C GLU A 849 -29.18 -0.16 -8.31
N LYS A 850 -29.79 -1.06 -7.54
CA LYS A 850 -29.04 -1.92 -6.62
C LYS A 850 -28.22 -2.93 -7.42
N ASP A 851 -27.00 -3.19 -6.97
CA ASP A 851 -26.18 -4.22 -7.59
C ASP A 851 -26.86 -5.58 -7.53
N SER A 852 -26.60 -6.40 -8.55
CA SER A 852 -27.04 -7.78 -8.57
C SER A 852 -26.58 -8.52 -7.31
N SER A 853 -27.39 -9.47 -6.85
CA SER A 853 -27.01 -10.36 -5.74
C SER A 853 -25.85 -11.28 -6.11
N SER A 854 -25.54 -11.43 -7.41
CA SER A 854 -24.42 -12.23 -7.89
C SER A 854 -23.09 -11.76 -7.32
N LEU A 855 -22.22 -12.74 -7.07
CA LEU A 855 -20.89 -12.55 -6.55
C LEU A 855 -19.94 -12.27 -7.73
N ASN A 856 -19.05 -11.29 -7.57
CA ASN A 856 -17.99 -11.07 -8.55
C ASN A 856 -16.88 -12.13 -8.34
N LEU A 857 -16.92 -13.18 -9.17
CA LEU A 857 -15.98 -14.30 -9.06
C LEU A 857 -14.57 -13.89 -9.49
N ASP A 858 -14.44 -13.07 -10.52
CA ASP A 858 -13.15 -12.57 -11.01
C ASP A 858 -12.42 -11.78 -9.91
N MET A 859 -13.15 -10.94 -9.17
CA MET A 859 -12.59 -10.23 -8.01
C MET A 859 -12.06 -11.20 -6.94
N LEU A 860 -12.75 -12.31 -6.65
CA LEU A 860 -12.27 -13.29 -5.68
C LEU A 860 -11.05 -14.08 -6.18
N ILE A 861 -11.01 -14.38 -7.48
CA ILE A 861 -9.86 -15.04 -8.12
C ILE A 861 -8.65 -14.10 -8.07
N GLU A 862 -8.80 -12.84 -8.50
CA GLU A 862 -7.75 -11.82 -8.44
C GLU A 862 -7.26 -11.63 -7.00
N ASP A 863 -8.17 -11.59 -6.02
CA ASP A 863 -7.82 -11.43 -4.60
C ASP A 863 -7.02 -12.63 -4.05
N ALA A 864 -7.37 -13.86 -4.45
CA ALA A 864 -6.64 -15.06 -4.07
C ALA A 864 -5.25 -15.09 -4.73
N ILE A 865 -5.15 -14.77 -6.01
CA ILE A 865 -3.89 -14.70 -6.75
C ILE A 865 -2.96 -13.62 -6.15
N SER A 866 -3.51 -12.49 -5.70
CA SER A 866 -2.73 -11.39 -5.13
C SER A 866 -1.85 -11.79 -3.94
N VAL A 867 -2.25 -12.82 -3.19
CA VAL A 867 -1.52 -13.31 -2.00
C VAL A 867 -0.70 -14.57 -2.28
N GLN A 868 -0.73 -15.12 -3.49
CA GLN A 868 -0.08 -16.39 -3.86
C GLN A 868 1.42 -16.40 -3.55
N ASN A 869 2.10 -15.26 -3.79
CA ASN A 869 3.54 -15.11 -3.54
C ASN A 869 3.86 -14.55 -2.15
N SER A 870 2.84 -14.33 -1.32
CA SER A 870 3.05 -13.81 0.04
C SER A 870 3.56 -14.92 0.98
N GLN A 871 4.33 -14.53 1.99
CA GLN A 871 4.67 -15.43 3.11
C GLN A 871 3.54 -15.53 4.15
N ASN A 872 2.38 -14.94 3.88
CA ASN A 872 1.21 -14.97 4.74
C ASN A 872 0.36 -16.22 4.47
N TYR A 873 0.89 -17.39 4.81
CA TYR A 873 0.24 -18.68 4.53
C TYR A 873 -1.16 -18.81 5.12
N LEU A 874 -1.43 -18.16 6.26
CA LEU A 874 -2.76 -18.11 6.86
C LEU A 874 -3.75 -17.32 5.99
N GLY A 875 -3.31 -16.18 5.44
CA GLY A 875 -4.10 -15.40 4.49
C GLY A 875 -4.39 -16.16 3.20
N ILE A 876 -3.39 -16.88 2.68
CA ILE A 876 -3.57 -17.78 1.52
C ILE A 876 -4.63 -18.83 1.83
N GLU A 877 -4.49 -19.56 2.94
CA GLU A 877 -5.48 -20.57 3.34
C GLU A 877 -6.90 -19.99 3.38
N LYS A 878 -7.08 -18.83 4.03
CA LYS A 878 -8.40 -18.24 4.22
C LYS A 878 -9.02 -17.71 2.92
N LYS A 879 -8.25 -16.99 2.09
CA LYS A 879 -8.75 -16.48 0.80
C LYS A 879 -9.13 -17.63 -0.14
N TYR A 880 -8.31 -18.69 -0.19
CA TYR A 880 -8.58 -19.85 -1.04
C TYR A 880 -9.76 -20.67 -0.51
N GLU A 881 -9.90 -20.85 0.81
CA GLU A 881 -11.11 -21.46 1.40
C GLU A 881 -12.38 -20.71 1.00
N THR A 882 -12.35 -19.38 1.02
CA THR A 882 -13.49 -18.56 0.60
C THR A 882 -13.75 -18.69 -0.89
N LEU A 883 -12.71 -18.66 -1.74
CA LEU A 883 -12.84 -18.84 -3.19
C LEU A 883 -13.43 -20.22 -3.54
N PHE A 884 -12.93 -21.29 -2.92
CA PHE A 884 -13.36 -22.67 -3.18
C PHE A 884 -14.80 -22.99 -2.73
N LYS A 885 -15.47 -22.09 -2.00
CA LYS A 885 -16.93 -22.18 -1.77
C LYS A 885 -17.74 -21.87 -3.04
N TYR A 886 -17.16 -21.15 -4.00
CA TYR A 886 -17.87 -20.59 -5.16
C TYR A 886 -17.34 -21.07 -6.51
N ILE A 887 -16.15 -21.66 -6.56
CA ILE A 887 -15.58 -22.23 -7.80
C ILE A 887 -15.49 -23.75 -7.73
N ASN A 888 -15.58 -24.38 -8.90
CA ASN A 888 -15.17 -25.76 -9.04
C ASN A 888 -13.64 -25.87 -9.02
N GLN A 889 -13.11 -26.62 -8.08
CA GLN A 889 -11.67 -26.67 -7.81
C GLN A 889 -10.89 -27.39 -8.91
N SER A 890 -11.54 -28.27 -9.68
CA SER A 890 -10.91 -29.02 -10.78
C SER A 890 -10.38 -28.13 -11.90
N ASP A 891 -10.99 -26.96 -12.07
CA ASP A 891 -10.72 -26.09 -13.23
C ASP A 891 -9.49 -25.19 -12.99
N TYR A 892 -8.92 -25.23 -11.78
CA TYR A 892 -7.85 -24.33 -11.32
C TYR A 892 -6.72 -25.06 -10.57
N SER A 893 -6.04 -25.99 -11.24
CA SER A 893 -4.96 -26.82 -10.65
C SER A 893 -3.84 -26.02 -9.98
N HIS A 894 -3.42 -24.89 -10.58
CA HIS A 894 -2.39 -24.00 -10.02
C HIS A 894 -2.81 -23.38 -8.66
N LEU A 895 -4.11 -23.12 -8.47
CA LEU A 895 -4.64 -22.59 -7.22
C LEU A 895 -4.62 -23.66 -6.11
N GLN A 896 -4.96 -24.90 -6.44
CA GLN A 896 -4.90 -26.03 -5.51
C GLN A 896 -3.48 -26.24 -4.97
N GLN A 897 -2.47 -26.14 -5.84
CA GLN A 897 -1.07 -26.29 -5.44
C GLN A 897 -0.64 -25.21 -4.43
N THR A 898 -1.06 -23.96 -4.65
CA THR A 898 -0.77 -22.85 -3.73
C THR A 898 -1.41 -23.07 -2.36
N TYR A 899 -2.69 -23.48 -2.33
CA TYR A 899 -3.40 -23.79 -1.10
C TYR A 899 -2.75 -24.95 -0.33
N MET A 900 -2.38 -26.03 -1.02
CA MET A 900 -1.71 -27.19 -0.40
C MET A 900 -0.35 -26.81 0.19
N ASN A 901 0.44 -26.00 -0.52
CA ASN A 901 1.70 -25.46 -0.02
C ASN A 901 1.51 -24.62 1.24
N ALA A 902 0.48 -23.78 1.29
CA ALA A 902 0.16 -22.97 2.46
C ALA A 902 -0.20 -23.82 3.68
N LEU A 903 -0.99 -24.89 3.50
CA LEU A 903 -1.28 -25.86 4.58
C LEU A 903 -0.03 -26.60 5.05
N LEU A 904 0.85 -27.01 4.12
CA LEU A 904 2.12 -27.67 4.44
C LEU A 904 3.03 -26.77 5.27
N LYS A 905 3.21 -25.50 4.86
CA LYS A 905 4.06 -24.52 5.57
C LYS A 905 3.52 -24.17 6.96
N GLN A 906 2.20 -24.25 7.16
CA GLN A 906 1.57 -24.12 8.48
C GLN A 906 1.57 -25.43 9.29
N ASN A 907 2.18 -26.50 8.78
CA ASN A 907 2.19 -27.83 9.41
C ASN A 907 0.78 -28.40 9.69
N LYS A 908 -0.22 -28.01 8.89
CA LYS A 908 -1.62 -28.49 8.97
C LYS A 908 -1.81 -29.80 8.21
N LEU A 909 -0.99 -30.79 8.56
CA LEU A 909 -0.80 -32.02 7.78
C LEU A 909 -2.08 -32.87 7.64
N VAL A 910 -2.88 -33.01 8.70
CA VAL A 910 -4.14 -33.78 8.67
C VAL A 910 -5.15 -33.14 7.72
N LYS A 911 -5.31 -31.81 7.79
CA LYS A 911 -6.19 -31.05 6.90
C LYS A 911 -5.74 -31.15 5.44
N LEU A 912 -4.42 -31.06 5.20
CA LEU A 912 -3.84 -31.24 3.88
C LEU A 912 -4.13 -32.65 3.33
N LYS A 913 -3.95 -33.71 4.14
CA LYS A 913 -4.22 -35.09 3.72
C LYS A 913 -5.69 -35.29 3.33
N LEU A 914 -6.62 -34.79 4.13
CA LEU A 914 -8.05 -34.84 3.83
C LEU A 914 -8.38 -34.11 2.53
N TYR A 915 -7.81 -32.91 2.34
CA TYR A 915 -7.99 -32.15 1.11
C TYR A 915 -7.51 -32.93 -0.12
N ILE A 916 -6.33 -33.57 -0.06
CA ILE A 916 -5.79 -34.36 -1.16
C ILE A 916 -6.66 -35.59 -1.46
N LEU A 917 -7.16 -36.26 -0.43
CA LEU A 917 -7.99 -37.47 -0.60
C LEU A 917 -9.33 -37.15 -1.26
N ASN A 918 -9.96 -36.05 -0.85
CA ASN A 918 -11.31 -35.66 -1.27
C ASN A 918 -11.38 -34.91 -2.61
N ASN A 919 -10.24 -34.51 -3.18
CA ASN A 919 -10.19 -33.74 -4.43
C ASN A 919 -9.34 -34.45 -5.50
N HIS A 920 -9.59 -34.08 -6.76
CA HIS A 920 -8.70 -34.42 -7.88
C HIS A 920 -7.46 -33.52 -7.82
N ILE A 921 -6.28 -34.12 -7.65
CA ILE A 921 -5.01 -33.42 -7.44
C ILE A 921 -3.95 -33.98 -8.38
N GLU A 922 -3.23 -33.10 -9.05
CA GLU A 922 -2.06 -33.48 -9.84
C GLU A 922 -0.95 -34.04 -8.94
N LYS A 923 -0.32 -35.15 -9.35
CA LYS A 923 0.65 -35.90 -8.53
C LYS A 923 0.10 -36.25 -7.13
N LYS A 924 -1.16 -36.67 -7.05
CA LYS A 924 -1.83 -37.08 -5.78
C LYS A 924 -0.97 -38.00 -4.91
N GLU A 925 -0.32 -38.99 -5.50
CA GLU A 925 0.56 -39.92 -4.77
C GLU A 925 1.78 -39.24 -4.14
N PHE A 926 2.41 -38.28 -4.83
CA PHE A 926 3.52 -37.51 -4.28
C PHE A 926 3.10 -36.78 -3.01
N TRP A 927 1.96 -36.09 -3.06
CA TRP A 927 1.44 -35.32 -1.94
C TRP A 927 1.03 -36.20 -0.75
N ILE A 928 0.39 -37.35 -1.01
CA ILE A 928 0.04 -38.32 0.04
C ILE A 928 1.30 -38.82 0.74
N ASN A 929 2.31 -39.25 -0.02
CA ASN A 929 3.56 -39.75 0.54
C ASN A 929 4.32 -38.64 1.28
N LEU A 930 4.31 -37.39 0.79
CA LEU A 930 4.95 -36.26 1.47
C LEU A 930 4.35 -36.02 2.86
N VAL A 931 3.02 -36.01 2.93
CA VAL A 931 2.29 -35.82 4.19
C VAL A 931 2.51 -37.01 5.12
N ASP A 932 2.48 -38.23 4.61
CA ASP A 932 2.73 -39.44 5.39
C ASP A 932 4.14 -39.48 5.98
N LEU A 933 5.15 -39.06 5.21
CA LEU A 933 6.52 -38.91 5.71
C LEU A 933 6.59 -37.89 6.86
N GLN A 934 5.88 -36.77 6.73
CA GLN A 934 5.88 -35.68 7.71
C GLN A 934 5.05 -35.95 8.98
N ILE A 935 3.96 -36.73 8.89
CA ILE A 935 3.12 -37.15 10.04
C ILE A 935 3.76 -38.33 10.80
N GLY A 936 4.68 -39.07 10.18
CA GLY A 936 5.34 -40.24 10.79
C GLY A 936 4.75 -41.60 10.34
N ASN A 937 3.96 -41.63 9.27
CA ASN A 937 3.58 -42.84 8.54
C ASN A 937 4.65 -43.15 7.45
N SER A 938 5.90 -43.23 7.89
CA SER A 938 7.08 -42.96 7.06
C SER A 938 7.57 -44.12 6.21
N SER A 939 7.17 -45.37 6.50
CA SER A 939 7.78 -46.56 5.87
C SER A 939 7.56 -46.63 4.36
N LYS A 940 6.30 -46.59 3.90
CA LYS A 940 5.97 -46.59 2.46
C LYS A 940 6.43 -45.31 1.78
N ALA A 941 6.23 -44.16 2.45
CA ALA A 941 6.59 -42.85 1.93
C ALA A 941 8.09 -42.67 1.69
N ALA A 942 8.94 -43.11 2.63
CA ALA A 942 10.39 -42.99 2.48
C ALA A 942 10.92 -43.85 1.33
N ILE A 943 10.36 -45.06 1.14
CA ILE A 943 10.67 -45.92 -0.01
C ILE A 943 10.24 -45.25 -1.33
N TYR A 944 9.04 -44.65 -1.35
CA TYR A 944 8.51 -43.96 -2.52
C TYR A 944 9.45 -42.84 -2.99
N PHE A 945 9.84 -41.92 -2.10
CA PHE A 945 10.75 -40.82 -2.47
C PHE A 945 12.12 -41.32 -2.90
N ALA A 946 12.68 -42.33 -2.21
CA ALA A 946 13.97 -42.92 -2.58
C ALA A 946 13.97 -43.60 -3.95
N LYS A 947 12.82 -44.05 -4.46
CA LYS A 947 12.69 -44.69 -5.77
C LYS A 947 12.33 -43.73 -6.89
N HIS A 948 11.39 -42.83 -6.64
CA HIS A 948 10.73 -42.05 -7.70
C HIS A 948 11.20 -40.59 -7.78
N PHE A 949 11.78 -40.03 -6.71
CA PHE A 949 12.21 -38.63 -6.65
C PHE A 949 13.62 -38.49 -6.03
N PRO A 950 14.65 -39.16 -6.57
CA PRO A 950 16.02 -39.09 -6.06
C PRO A 950 16.67 -37.70 -6.17
N GLU A 951 16.09 -36.78 -6.93
CA GLU A 951 16.53 -35.40 -7.10
C GLU A 951 16.06 -34.44 -5.98
N GLU A 952 14.98 -34.78 -5.26
CA GLU A 952 14.35 -33.91 -4.25
C GLU A 952 15.07 -33.99 -2.88
N LYS A 953 16.29 -33.43 -2.83
CA LYS A 953 17.22 -33.58 -1.70
C LYS A 953 16.63 -33.27 -0.33
N SER A 954 15.83 -32.21 -0.20
CA SER A 954 15.25 -31.81 1.11
C SER A 954 14.32 -32.86 1.70
N ILE A 955 13.56 -33.56 0.86
CA ILE A 955 12.65 -34.64 1.29
C ILE A 955 13.45 -35.92 1.56
N LEU A 956 14.48 -36.17 0.73
CA LEU A 956 15.33 -37.34 0.86
C LEU A 956 16.12 -37.42 2.16
N PHE A 957 16.52 -36.30 2.78
CA PHE A 957 17.15 -36.34 4.10
C PHE A 957 16.23 -36.94 5.17
N LEU A 958 14.95 -36.54 5.17
CA LEU A 958 13.97 -37.12 6.11
C LEU A 958 13.69 -38.59 5.77
N ALA A 959 13.53 -38.92 4.48
CA ALA A 959 13.35 -40.30 4.03
C ALA A 959 14.57 -41.19 4.39
N MET A 960 15.79 -40.67 4.27
CA MET A 960 17.04 -41.35 4.61
C MET A 960 17.07 -41.75 6.08
N LEU A 961 16.74 -40.84 7.00
CA LEU A 961 16.71 -41.13 8.43
C LEU A 961 15.75 -42.29 8.73
N HIS A 962 14.53 -42.25 8.16
CA HIS A 962 13.55 -43.32 8.32
C HIS A 962 13.97 -44.65 7.69
N LEU A 963 14.53 -44.64 6.47
CA LEU A 963 15.03 -45.85 5.81
C LEU A 963 16.19 -46.47 6.60
N SER A 964 17.05 -45.65 7.18
CA SER A 964 18.20 -46.09 7.98
C SER A 964 17.76 -46.78 9.26
N ARG A 965 16.79 -46.20 9.98
CA ARG A 965 16.19 -46.82 11.16
C ARG A 965 15.51 -48.17 10.85
N MET A 966 14.90 -48.29 9.68
CA MET A 966 14.29 -49.55 9.22
C MET A 966 15.31 -50.56 8.67
N HIS A 967 16.60 -50.23 8.62
CA HIS A 967 17.64 -51.01 7.94
C HIS A 967 17.27 -51.38 6.49
N HIS A 968 16.55 -50.51 5.79
CA HIS A 968 16.08 -50.79 4.43
C HIS A 968 17.23 -50.69 3.42
N PRO A 969 17.35 -51.60 2.43
CA PRO A 969 18.48 -51.62 1.48
C PRO A 969 18.70 -50.30 0.72
N LEU A 970 17.63 -49.56 0.44
CA LEU A 970 17.70 -48.26 -0.24
C LEU A 970 18.41 -47.17 0.59
N ALA A 971 18.53 -47.31 1.91
CA ALA A 971 19.16 -46.31 2.77
C ALA A 971 20.61 -46.01 2.34
N ARG A 972 21.40 -47.06 2.09
CA ARG A 972 22.80 -46.93 1.63
C ARG A 972 22.90 -46.21 0.29
N LYS A 973 21.96 -46.48 -0.62
CA LYS A 973 21.88 -45.81 -1.93
C LYS A 973 21.60 -44.31 -1.76
N VAL A 974 20.59 -43.96 -0.96
CA VAL A 974 20.23 -42.56 -0.70
C VAL A 974 21.36 -41.80 0.01
N ILE A 975 22.01 -42.40 1.00
CA ILE A 975 23.20 -41.85 1.69
C ILE A 975 24.30 -41.52 0.69
N THR A 976 24.59 -42.45 -0.21
CA THR A 976 25.65 -42.30 -1.22
C THR A 976 25.31 -41.17 -2.20
N GLU A 977 24.05 -41.06 -2.63
CA GLU A 977 23.61 -39.99 -3.53
C GLU A 977 23.60 -38.61 -2.86
N LEU A 978 23.13 -38.50 -1.62
CA LEU A 978 23.14 -37.23 -0.88
C LEU A 978 24.57 -36.75 -0.57
N ALA A 979 25.52 -37.67 -0.36
CA ALA A 979 26.92 -37.37 -0.08
C ALA A 979 27.71 -36.87 -1.31
N LYS A 980 27.23 -37.08 -2.55
CA LYS A 980 27.90 -36.64 -3.79
C LYS A 980 27.76 -35.14 -4.09
N GLY A 981 26.96 -34.39 -3.32
CA GLY A 981 26.68 -32.97 -3.57
C GLY A 981 27.28 -32.01 -2.54
N ASN A 982 27.20 -30.71 -2.82
CA ASN A 982 27.52 -29.67 -1.84
C ASN A 982 26.42 -29.66 -0.74
N VAL A 983 26.77 -30.05 0.47
CA VAL A 983 25.84 -30.24 1.60
C VAL A 983 26.28 -29.39 2.79
N SER A 984 25.32 -28.84 3.54
CA SER A 984 25.60 -28.03 4.73
C SER A 984 26.21 -28.88 5.86
N GLU A 985 26.82 -28.23 6.85
CA GLU A 985 27.36 -28.91 8.04
C GLU A 985 26.27 -29.70 8.80
N THR A 986 25.05 -29.16 8.84
CA THR A 986 23.86 -29.84 9.38
C THR A 986 23.57 -31.13 8.60
N GLN A 987 23.52 -31.03 7.27
CA GLN A 987 23.19 -32.15 6.38
C GLN A 987 24.25 -33.25 6.43
N ASN A 988 25.54 -32.89 6.51
CA ASN A 988 26.63 -33.85 6.72
C ASN A 988 26.45 -34.62 8.02
N SER A 989 26.12 -33.94 9.11
CA SER A 989 25.85 -34.59 10.39
C SER A 989 24.66 -35.54 10.32
N LEU A 990 23.60 -35.21 9.56
CA LEU A 990 22.46 -36.11 9.34
C LEU A 990 22.83 -37.37 8.55
N ILE A 991 23.70 -37.24 7.55
CA ILE A 991 24.24 -38.38 6.79
C ILE A 991 25.03 -39.30 7.73
N GLU A 992 25.86 -38.72 8.59
CA GLU A 992 26.66 -39.50 9.55
C GLU A 992 25.79 -40.20 10.59
N ILE A 993 24.76 -39.52 11.12
CA ILE A 993 23.75 -40.14 11.99
C ILE A 993 23.10 -41.34 11.29
N ALA A 994 22.67 -41.18 10.03
CA ALA A 994 22.06 -42.26 9.27
C ALA A 994 22.99 -43.46 9.04
N ARG A 995 24.28 -43.22 8.76
CA ARG A 995 25.29 -44.30 8.64
C ARG A 995 25.45 -45.06 9.95
N LYS A 996 25.57 -44.34 11.07
CA LYS A 996 25.76 -44.95 12.39
C LYS A 996 24.55 -45.76 12.84
N VAL A 997 23.35 -45.30 12.51
CA VAL A 997 22.12 -46.09 12.68
C VAL A 997 22.17 -47.39 11.86
N LEU A 998 22.61 -47.36 10.58
CA LEU A 998 22.76 -48.58 9.76
C LEU A 998 23.84 -49.55 10.27
N GLU A 999 24.84 -49.04 10.96
CA GLU A 999 25.90 -49.82 11.63
C GLU A 999 25.44 -50.42 12.97
N ASN A 1000 24.18 -50.22 13.36
CA ASN A 1000 23.62 -50.55 14.68
C ASN A 1000 24.27 -49.79 15.86
N ASP A 1001 24.92 -48.66 15.60
CA ASP A 1001 25.53 -47.81 16.64
C ASP A 1001 24.57 -46.66 17.04
N GLY A 1002 23.48 -47.04 17.70
CA GLY A 1002 22.47 -46.09 18.17
C GLY A 1002 22.99 -45.10 19.23
N PHE A 1003 24.01 -45.50 20.04
CA PHE A 1003 24.59 -44.63 21.06
C PHE A 1003 25.40 -43.50 20.44
N TYR A 1004 26.24 -43.81 19.45
CA TYR A 1004 26.99 -42.80 18.74
C TYR A 1004 26.08 -41.89 17.91
N ALA A 1005 25.06 -42.45 17.26
CA ALA A 1005 24.03 -41.67 16.57
C ALA A 1005 23.33 -40.67 17.52
N LEU A 1006 22.97 -41.08 18.74
CA LEU A 1006 22.38 -40.19 19.75
C LEU A 1006 23.37 -39.12 20.25
N SER A 1007 24.67 -39.45 20.37
CA SER A 1007 25.71 -38.48 20.72
C SER A 1007 25.83 -37.38 19.66
N LEU A 1008 25.87 -37.76 18.38
CA LEU A 1008 25.86 -36.83 17.25
C LEU A 1008 24.60 -35.94 17.25
N ILE A 1009 23.43 -36.53 17.52
CA ILE A 1009 22.19 -35.76 17.63
C ILE A 1009 22.27 -34.73 18.77
N ASN A 1010 22.80 -35.09 19.94
CA ASN A 1010 22.94 -34.14 21.05
C ASN A 1010 23.89 -33.00 20.71
N SER A 1011 25.02 -33.29 20.06
CA SER A 1011 25.95 -32.26 19.58
C SER A 1011 25.28 -31.29 18.59
N LEU A 1012 24.42 -31.81 17.70
CA LEU A 1012 23.62 -30.96 16.81
C LEU A 1012 22.62 -30.08 17.58
N LEU A 1013 21.93 -30.64 18.57
CA LEU A 1013 20.91 -29.94 19.35
C LEU A 1013 21.48 -28.92 20.37
N GLU A 1014 22.77 -28.98 20.69
CA GLU A 1014 23.47 -27.99 21.54
C GLU A 1014 23.86 -26.72 20.75
N ARG A 1015 23.88 -26.79 19.42
CA ARG A 1015 24.15 -25.64 18.55
C ARG A 1015 22.92 -24.73 18.46
N LYS A 1016 23.12 -23.48 18.04
CA LYS A 1016 22.03 -22.50 17.86
C LYS A 1016 20.94 -23.09 16.95
N MET A 1017 19.69 -23.08 17.42
CA MET A 1017 18.56 -23.68 16.71
C MET A 1017 18.36 -23.04 15.32
N THR A 1018 18.57 -23.81 14.25
CA THR A 1018 18.36 -23.37 12.86
C THR A 1018 16.99 -23.82 12.33
N LEU A 1019 16.50 -23.17 11.26
CA LEU A 1019 15.30 -23.60 10.53
C LEU A 1019 15.41 -25.03 9.99
N GLU A 1020 16.63 -25.47 9.65
CA GLU A 1020 16.92 -26.83 9.18
C GLU A 1020 16.64 -27.89 10.26
N TYR A 1021 16.97 -27.62 11.53
CA TYR A 1021 16.70 -28.59 12.61
C TYR A 1021 15.22 -28.86 12.81
N MET A 1022 14.37 -27.83 12.72
CA MET A 1022 12.92 -27.98 12.82
C MET A 1022 12.33 -28.71 11.61
N LEU A 1023 12.92 -28.56 10.42
CA LEU A 1023 12.45 -29.21 9.19
C LEU A 1023 12.62 -30.73 9.24
N TYR A 1024 13.74 -31.23 9.78
CA TYR A 1024 14.06 -32.66 9.82
C TYR A 1024 13.56 -33.38 11.07
N LYS A 1025 12.94 -32.66 12.02
CA LYS A 1025 12.33 -33.20 13.25
C LYS A 1025 13.27 -34.14 14.02
N ILE A 1026 14.53 -33.70 14.19
CA ILE A 1026 15.63 -34.53 14.71
C ILE A 1026 15.32 -35.05 16.12
N GLU A 1027 14.68 -34.27 16.99
CA GLU A 1027 14.29 -34.77 18.32
C GLU A 1027 13.25 -35.90 18.25
N LEU A 1028 12.35 -35.89 17.27
CA LEU A 1028 11.41 -37.00 17.06
C LEU A 1028 12.15 -38.25 16.57
N PHE A 1029 13.16 -38.08 15.70
CA PHE A 1029 14.02 -39.17 15.26
C PHE A 1029 14.83 -39.78 16.42
N ALA A 1030 15.40 -38.94 17.31
CA ALA A 1030 16.07 -39.38 18.52
C ALA A 1030 15.15 -40.17 19.45
N SER A 1031 13.90 -39.70 19.62
CA SER A 1031 12.87 -40.40 20.38
C SER A 1031 12.60 -41.80 19.83
N TYR A 1032 12.60 -41.96 18.50
CA TYR A 1032 12.50 -43.27 17.87
C TYR A 1032 13.70 -44.17 18.16
N LEU A 1033 14.93 -43.69 18.00
CA LEU A 1033 16.13 -44.48 18.32
C LEU A 1033 16.15 -44.93 19.78
N CYS A 1034 15.75 -44.05 20.71
CA CYS A 1034 15.63 -44.41 22.11
C CYS A 1034 14.58 -45.52 22.34
N MET A 1035 13.46 -45.53 21.61
CA MET A 1035 12.49 -46.63 21.69
C MET A 1035 13.06 -47.94 21.15
N ASP A 1036 13.76 -47.89 20.01
CA ASP A 1036 14.40 -49.07 19.40
C ASP A 1036 15.47 -49.67 20.34
N MET A 1037 16.11 -48.84 21.17
CA MET A 1037 17.08 -49.22 22.21
C MET A 1037 16.46 -49.51 23.59
N LEU A 1038 15.13 -49.52 23.72
CA LEU A 1038 14.38 -49.69 24.98
C LEU A 1038 14.66 -48.63 26.07
N ARG A 1039 15.20 -47.45 25.70
CA ARG A 1039 15.46 -46.30 26.59
C ARG A 1039 14.25 -45.36 26.65
N LEU A 1040 13.15 -45.84 27.21
CA LEU A 1040 11.85 -45.16 27.14
C LEU A 1040 11.82 -43.80 27.87
N GLN A 1041 12.56 -43.65 28.97
CA GLN A 1041 12.67 -42.37 29.68
C GLN A 1041 13.38 -41.31 28.85
N ASP A 1042 14.44 -41.67 28.13
CA ASP A 1042 15.17 -40.74 27.28
C ASP A 1042 14.35 -40.37 26.03
N SER A 1043 13.60 -41.33 25.49
CA SER A 1043 12.61 -41.06 24.44
C SER A 1043 11.61 -39.98 24.86
N HIS A 1044 11.09 -40.07 26.10
CA HIS A 1044 10.18 -39.06 26.65
C HIS A 1044 10.85 -37.66 26.76
N LYS A 1045 12.12 -37.60 27.20
CA LYS A 1045 12.85 -36.32 27.31
C LYS A 1045 12.96 -35.59 25.97
N TYR A 1046 13.25 -36.31 24.88
CA TYR A 1046 13.31 -35.70 23.54
C TYR A 1046 11.94 -35.20 23.07
N LEU A 1047 10.85 -35.92 23.37
CA LEU A 1047 9.49 -35.47 23.06
C LEU A 1047 9.14 -34.17 23.80
N VAL A 1048 9.44 -34.10 25.10
CA VAL A 1048 9.24 -32.88 25.89
C VAL A 1048 10.09 -31.72 25.35
N LYS A 1049 11.32 -32.00 24.91
CA LYS A 1049 12.20 -30.98 24.29
C LYS A 1049 11.58 -30.43 23.00
N TYR A 1050 11.01 -31.30 22.15
CA TYR A 1050 10.34 -30.91 20.92
C TYR A 1050 9.04 -30.11 21.15
N GLU A 1051 8.26 -30.48 22.18
CA GLU A 1051 7.02 -29.75 22.54
C GLU A 1051 7.26 -28.35 23.14
N LYS A 1052 8.49 -28.02 23.58
CA LYS A 1052 8.83 -26.65 24.05
C LYS A 1052 8.81 -25.62 22.92
N HIS A 1053 9.07 -26.05 21.68
CA HIS A 1053 9.14 -25.17 20.51
C HIS A 1053 8.09 -25.47 19.45
N THR A 1054 7.35 -26.58 19.57
CA THR A 1054 6.18 -26.90 18.74
C THR A 1054 4.94 -27.14 19.58
N ARG A 1055 3.78 -26.65 19.13
CA ARG A 1055 2.50 -26.86 19.84
C ARG A 1055 1.56 -27.68 18.98
N ASN A 1056 1.04 -28.79 19.53
CA ASN A 1056 0.07 -29.67 18.89
C ASN A 1056 0.53 -30.28 17.53
N ASP A 1057 1.84 -30.49 17.33
CA ASP A 1057 2.37 -31.10 16.10
C ASP A 1057 1.85 -32.54 15.91
N PRO A 1058 1.24 -32.88 14.76
CA PRO A 1058 0.71 -34.22 14.50
C PRO A 1058 1.75 -35.34 14.61
N ALA A 1059 2.98 -35.11 14.15
CA ALA A 1059 4.04 -36.12 14.16
C ALA A 1059 4.53 -36.39 15.58
N CYS A 1060 4.69 -35.34 16.39
CA CYS A 1060 5.04 -35.50 17.80
C CYS A 1060 4.01 -36.34 18.55
N ARG A 1061 2.71 -36.08 18.33
CA ARG A 1061 1.61 -36.86 18.93
C ARG A 1061 1.64 -38.33 18.51
N VAL A 1062 1.91 -38.61 17.24
CA VAL A 1062 2.10 -39.98 16.73
C VAL A 1062 3.28 -40.67 17.41
N VAL A 1063 4.40 -39.97 17.65
CA VAL A 1063 5.54 -40.53 18.37
C VAL A 1063 5.21 -40.79 19.84
N ILE A 1064 4.50 -39.88 20.51
CA ILE A 1064 4.00 -40.09 21.89
C ILE A 1064 3.07 -41.31 21.93
N ALA A 1065 2.20 -41.49 20.93
CA ALA A 1065 1.32 -42.65 20.84
C ALA A 1065 2.11 -43.96 20.68
N ARG A 1066 3.18 -43.98 19.88
CA ARG A 1066 4.10 -45.13 19.77
C ARG A 1066 4.84 -45.40 21.07
N LEU A 1067 5.31 -44.37 21.78
CA LEU A 1067 5.92 -44.53 23.10
C LEU A 1067 4.91 -45.07 24.13
N ALA A 1068 3.66 -44.62 24.06
CA ALA A 1068 2.58 -45.13 24.90
C ALA A 1068 2.25 -46.60 24.59
N LYS A 1069 2.28 -47.00 23.31
CA LYS A 1069 2.17 -48.41 22.89
C LYS A 1069 3.26 -49.27 23.53
N VAL A 1070 4.52 -48.86 23.43
CA VAL A 1070 5.67 -49.60 24.01
C VAL A 1070 5.58 -49.68 25.54
N ASN A 1071 5.06 -48.63 26.20
CA ASN A 1071 4.80 -48.60 27.65
C ASN A 1071 3.48 -49.28 28.07
N ASN A 1072 2.75 -49.90 27.15
CA ASN A 1072 1.42 -50.48 27.39
C ASN A 1072 0.39 -49.51 28.00
N ASN A 1073 0.54 -48.20 27.76
CA ASN A 1073 -0.34 -47.14 28.25
C ASN A 1073 -1.43 -46.81 27.21
N LYS A 1074 -2.45 -47.67 27.13
CA LYS A 1074 -3.56 -47.54 26.17
C LYS A 1074 -4.34 -46.22 26.29
N PRO A 1075 -4.70 -45.71 27.49
CA PRO A 1075 -5.40 -44.43 27.60
C PRO A 1075 -4.62 -43.26 27.00
N LYS A 1076 -3.31 -43.21 27.22
CA LYS A 1076 -2.45 -42.16 26.67
C LYS A 1076 -2.32 -42.26 25.15
N LEU A 1077 -2.23 -43.48 24.60
CA LEU A 1077 -2.21 -43.72 23.15
C LEU A 1077 -3.47 -43.14 22.49
N ILE A 1078 -4.65 -43.45 23.03
CA ILE A 1078 -5.93 -42.99 22.49
C ILE A 1078 -6.03 -41.47 22.56
N ASP A 1079 -5.73 -40.86 23.71
CA ASP A 1079 -5.77 -39.40 23.89
C ASP A 1079 -4.92 -38.66 22.86
N GLN A 1080 -3.72 -39.16 22.54
CA GLN A 1080 -2.85 -38.50 21.56
C GLN A 1080 -3.33 -38.68 20.12
N LEU A 1081 -3.87 -39.85 19.77
CA LEU A 1081 -4.43 -40.09 18.44
C LEU A 1081 -5.73 -39.32 18.22
N ASP A 1082 -6.63 -39.27 19.20
CA ASP A 1082 -7.87 -38.46 19.15
C ASP A 1082 -7.54 -36.97 19.00
N LYS A 1083 -6.53 -36.45 19.73
CA LYS A 1083 -6.07 -35.05 19.58
C LYS A 1083 -5.49 -34.74 18.20
N THR A 1084 -5.05 -35.75 17.44
CA THR A 1084 -4.41 -35.58 16.14
C THR A 1084 -5.41 -35.76 14.99
N PHE A 1085 -6.14 -36.88 15.00
CA PHE A 1085 -6.97 -37.34 13.90
C PHE A 1085 -8.46 -37.11 14.15
N GLY A 1086 -8.88 -36.95 15.41
CA GLY A 1086 -10.27 -36.72 15.79
C GLY A 1086 -11.19 -37.84 15.29
N GLU A 1087 -12.12 -37.49 14.40
CA GLU A 1087 -13.04 -38.44 13.76
C GLU A 1087 -12.44 -39.14 12.53
N ASN A 1088 -11.29 -38.69 12.03
CA ASN A 1088 -10.63 -39.21 10.82
C ASN A 1088 -9.71 -40.40 11.15
N ILE A 1089 -10.29 -41.42 11.78
CA ILE A 1089 -9.60 -42.62 12.28
C ILE A 1089 -8.83 -43.34 11.15
N GLU A 1090 -9.31 -43.26 9.91
CA GLU A 1090 -8.67 -43.82 8.72
C GLU A 1090 -7.27 -43.26 8.42
N LEU A 1091 -6.91 -42.12 9.02
CA LEU A 1091 -5.60 -41.49 8.85
C LEU A 1091 -4.57 -41.91 9.91
N ILE A 1092 -4.98 -42.69 10.93
CA ILE A 1092 -4.09 -43.20 11.97
C ILE A 1092 -3.03 -44.13 11.34
N PRO A 1093 -1.75 -44.02 11.73
CA PRO A 1093 -0.70 -44.91 11.26
C PRO A 1093 -1.06 -46.39 11.46
N LYS A 1094 -0.87 -47.22 10.42
CA LYS A 1094 -1.28 -48.64 10.41
C LYS A 1094 -0.75 -49.41 11.63
N ASP A 1095 0.47 -49.12 12.07
CA ASP A 1095 1.12 -49.79 13.20
C ASP A 1095 0.51 -49.47 14.58
N LEU A 1096 -0.27 -48.40 14.70
CA LEU A 1096 -0.95 -47.99 15.94
C LEU A 1096 -2.44 -48.35 15.94
N TYR A 1097 -2.94 -48.79 14.80
CA TYR A 1097 -4.35 -48.90 14.52
C TYR A 1097 -5.04 -49.95 15.40
N PHE A 1098 -4.43 -51.13 15.53
CA PHE A 1098 -4.93 -52.21 16.37
C PHE A 1098 -5.00 -51.81 17.85
N ASP A 1099 -3.93 -51.20 18.38
CA ASP A 1099 -3.87 -50.76 19.78
C ASP A 1099 -4.93 -49.71 20.08
N TYR A 1100 -5.15 -48.78 19.15
CA TYR A 1100 -6.21 -47.78 19.22
C TYR A 1100 -7.60 -48.43 19.29
N LEU A 1101 -7.92 -49.34 18.36
CA LEU A 1101 -9.20 -50.05 18.33
C LEU A 1101 -9.42 -50.93 19.57
N SER A 1102 -8.37 -51.60 20.06
CA SER A 1102 -8.43 -52.43 21.26
C SER A 1102 -8.74 -51.60 22.51
N GLY A 1103 -8.24 -50.36 22.57
CA GLY A 1103 -8.32 -49.51 23.75
C GLY A 1103 -9.57 -48.63 23.88
N ILE A 1104 -10.29 -48.35 22.78
CA ILE A 1104 -11.53 -47.54 22.82
C ILE A 1104 -12.64 -48.32 23.55
N LYS A 1105 -13.24 -47.74 24.60
CA LYS A 1105 -14.43 -48.28 25.29
C LYS A 1105 -15.71 -47.91 24.52
N ASP A 1106 -16.51 -48.91 24.11
CA ASP A 1106 -17.88 -48.86 23.56
C ASP A 1106 -18.33 -47.61 22.78
N ASN A 1107 -17.49 -47.04 21.92
CA ASN A 1107 -17.91 -45.98 21.00
C ASN A 1107 -18.41 -46.60 19.68
N LYS A 1108 -19.58 -47.27 19.75
CA LYS A 1108 -20.21 -47.98 18.62
C LYS A 1108 -20.35 -47.10 17.36
N ASN A 1109 -20.60 -45.79 17.51
CA ASN A 1109 -20.72 -44.87 16.39
C ASN A 1109 -19.38 -44.66 15.63
N LYS A 1110 -18.26 -44.50 16.34
CA LYS A 1110 -16.93 -44.37 15.71
C LYS A 1110 -16.54 -45.67 14.97
N ILE A 1111 -16.86 -46.83 15.54
CA ILE A 1111 -16.56 -48.15 14.95
C ILE A 1111 -17.47 -48.43 13.74
N SER A 1112 -18.76 -48.11 13.82
CA SER A 1112 -19.72 -48.27 12.73
C SER A 1112 -19.40 -47.37 11.52
N ASN A 1113 -19.07 -46.09 11.75
CA ASN A 1113 -18.64 -45.19 10.67
C ASN A 1113 -17.39 -45.69 9.95
N LEU A 1114 -16.45 -46.28 10.69
CA LEU A 1114 -15.26 -46.89 10.11
C LEU A 1114 -15.60 -48.13 9.27
N LEU A 1115 -16.45 -49.03 9.79
CA LEU A 1115 -16.88 -50.25 9.10
C LEU A 1115 -17.58 -49.91 7.78
N ASN A 1116 -18.43 -48.88 7.76
CA ASN A 1116 -19.12 -48.40 6.55
C ASN A 1116 -18.12 -47.88 5.49
N LYS A 1117 -17.12 -47.11 5.90
CA LYS A 1117 -16.06 -46.62 4.98
C LYS A 1117 -15.15 -47.74 4.46
N LEU A 1118 -14.94 -48.81 5.24
CA LEU A 1118 -14.12 -49.97 4.84
C LEU A 1118 -14.89 -50.93 3.93
N SER A 1119 -16.23 -50.98 3.99
CA SER A 1119 -17.04 -51.80 3.08
C SER A 1119 -17.11 -51.27 1.65
N GLU A 1120 -16.83 -49.98 1.42
CA GLU A 1120 -16.85 -49.35 0.08
C GLU A 1120 -15.54 -49.56 -0.71
N LYS A 1121 -14.48 -50.08 -0.09
CA LYS A 1121 -13.22 -50.40 -0.76
C LYS A 1121 -13.06 -51.91 -0.89
N ASP A 1122 -13.10 -52.42 -2.12
CA ASP A 1122 -12.62 -53.77 -2.44
C ASP A 1122 -11.15 -53.88 -2.04
N SER A 1123 -10.84 -54.52 -0.90
CA SER A 1123 -9.46 -54.65 -0.44
C SER A 1123 -9.01 -56.10 -0.38
N ALA A 1124 -8.22 -56.49 -1.38
CA ALA A 1124 -7.34 -57.66 -1.37
C ALA A 1124 -6.10 -57.49 -0.45
N GLU A 1125 -6.03 -56.44 0.38
CA GLU A 1125 -4.89 -56.14 1.25
C GLU A 1125 -5.11 -56.78 2.64
N ILE A 1126 -4.33 -57.81 2.98
CA ILE A 1126 -4.37 -58.59 4.24
C ILE A 1126 -4.57 -57.69 5.49
N SER A 1127 -3.84 -56.57 5.58
CA SER A 1127 -3.93 -55.63 6.72
C SER A 1127 -5.30 -54.95 6.90
N LEU A 1128 -6.06 -54.70 5.83
CA LEU A 1128 -7.41 -54.10 5.93
C LEU A 1128 -8.45 -55.15 6.34
N THR A 1129 -8.24 -56.39 5.90
CA THR A 1129 -9.00 -57.55 6.36
C THR A 1129 -8.80 -57.75 7.86
N GLU A 1130 -7.57 -57.77 8.38
CA GLU A 1130 -7.29 -57.88 9.83
C GLU A 1130 -7.97 -56.78 10.66
N ILE A 1131 -7.99 -55.54 10.14
CA ILE A 1131 -8.66 -54.40 10.74
C ILE A 1131 -10.17 -54.62 10.80
N LYS A 1132 -10.77 -55.03 9.68
CA LYS A 1132 -12.20 -55.32 9.59
C LYS A 1132 -12.59 -56.47 10.51
N ILE A 1133 -11.79 -57.53 10.57
CA ILE A 1133 -12.00 -58.69 11.45
C ILE A 1133 -11.92 -58.28 12.92
N SER A 1134 -10.93 -57.49 13.32
CA SER A 1134 -10.80 -56.99 14.69
C SER A 1134 -12.01 -56.15 15.13
N ALA A 1135 -12.51 -55.29 14.23
CA ALA A 1135 -13.71 -54.49 14.46
C ALA A 1135 -14.98 -55.35 14.56
N LEU A 1136 -15.17 -56.30 13.63
CA LEU A 1136 -16.29 -57.24 13.64
C LEU A 1136 -16.29 -58.16 14.86
N PHE A 1137 -15.10 -58.62 15.30
CA PHE A 1137 -14.93 -59.47 16.48
C PHE A 1137 -15.37 -58.75 17.74
N LYS A 1138 -15.04 -57.46 17.85
CA LYS A 1138 -15.47 -56.60 18.97
C LYS A 1138 -16.99 -56.34 18.98
N GLU A 1139 -17.63 -56.35 17.81
CA GLU A 1139 -19.09 -56.25 17.68
C GLU A 1139 -19.82 -57.61 17.82
N ASN A 1140 -19.10 -58.71 18.08
CA ASN A 1140 -19.63 -60.07 18.11
C ASN A 1140 -20.28 -60.53 16.78
N ARG A 1141 -19.84 -60.00 15.64
CA ARG A 1141 -20.38 -60.30 14.30
C ARG A 1141 -19.72 -61.54 13.67
N TRP A 1142 -19.85 -62.68 14.33
CA TRP A 1142 -19.13 -63.92 14.03
C TRP A 1142 -19.31 -64.44 12.60
N LYS A 1143 -20.54 -64.38 12.05
CA LYS A 1143 -20.82 -64.86 10.68
C LYS A 1143 -20.07 -64.06 9.62
N GLU A 1144 -19.93 -62.77 9.83
CA GLU A 1144 -19.25 -61.88 8.89
C GLU A 1144 -17.74 -62.02 8.95
N ILE A 1145 -17.19 -62.34 10.12
CA ILE A 1145 -15.77 -62.69 10.27
C ILE A 1145 -15.46 -63.93 9.43
N VAL A 1146 -16.32 -64.95 9.52
CA VAL A 1146 -16.14 -66.20 8.78
C VAL A 1146 -16.33 -66.02 7.26
N SER A 1147 -17.17 -65.07 6.82
CA SER A 1147 -17.29 -64.76 5.39
C SER A 1147 -16.17 -63.86 4.85
N THR A 1148 -15.50 -63.09 5.73
CA THR A 1148 -14.52 -62.06 5.34
C THR A 1148 -13.09 -62.60 5.21
N MET A 1149 -12.73 -63.65 5.96
CA MET A 1149 -11.41 -64.28 5.87
C MET A 1149 -11.52 -65.80 5.89
N LYS A 1150 -10.43 -66.48 5.49
CA LYS A 1150 -10.17 -67.89 5.82
C LYS A 1150 -8.90 -67.93 6.66
N TYR A 1151 -8.69 -69.04 7.37
CA TYR A 1151 -7.43 -69.27 8.06
C TYR A 1151 -6.27 -69.24 7.06
N ASP A 1152 -5.27 -68.40 7.34
CA ASP A 1152 -4.08 -68.22 6.52
C ASP A 1152 -2.93 -67.79 7.44
N GLU A 1153 -1.78 -68.46 7.35
CA GLU A 1153 -0.61 -68.18 8.20
C GLU A 1153 -0.03 -66.78 7.99
N SER A 1154 -0.40 -66.09 6.90
CA SER A 1154 -0.03 -64.71 6.65
C SER A 1154 -0.74 -63.67 7.53
N TYR A 1155 -1.86 -64.04 8.19
CA TYR A 1155 -2.53 -63.19 9.17
C TYR A 1155 -1.86 -63.24 10.55
N ALA A 1156 -1.96 -62.13 11.29
CA ALA A 1156 -1.58 -62.11 12.70
C ALA A 1156 -2.26 -63.23 13.49
N GLU A 1157 -1.52 -63.82 14.43
CA GLU A 1157 -1.94 -65.01 15.15
C GLU A 1157 -3.25 -64.78 15.92
N GLU A 1158 -3.43 -63.58 16.49
CA GLU A 1158 -4.65 -63.17 17.17
C GLU A 1158 -5.86 -63.11 16.23
N ILE A 1159 -5.66 -62.77 14.95
CA ILE A 1159 -6.72 -62.70 13.94
C ILE A 1159 -7.16 -64.10 13.53
N ASN A 1160 -6.21 -65.01 13.37
CA ASN A 1160 -6.47 -66.42 13.13
C ASN A 1160 -7.19 -67.06 14.34
N ASP A 1161 -6.79 -66.73 15.57
CA ASP A 1161 -7.48 -67.15 16.80
C ASP A 1161 -8.92 -66.61 16.84
N MET A 1162 -9.12 -65.33 16.49
CA MET A 1162 -10.45 -64.71 16.38
C MET A 1162 -11.34 -65.40 15.35
N TYR A 1163 -10.78 -65.84 14.22
CA TYR A 1163 -11.50 -66.60 13.20
C TYR A 1163 -11.88 -68.01 13.68
N ILE A 1164 -10.95 -68.74 14.29
CA ILE A 1164 -11.22 -70.07 14.87
C ILE A 1164 -12.30 -69.96 15.96
N TYR A 1165 -12.20 -68.97 16.84
CA TYR A 1165 -13.22 -68.69 17.84
C TYR A 1165 -14.58 -68.37 17.20
N SER A 1166 -14.59 -67.58 16.13
CA SER A 1166 -15.82 -67.25 15.39
C SER A 1166 -16.46 -68.49 14.76
N LEU A 1167 -15.67 -69.41 14.19
CA LEU A 1167 -16.14 -70.71 13.68
C LEU A 1167 -16.83 -71.54 14.78
N ILE A 1168 -16.24 -71.58 15.98
CA ILE A 1168 -16.82 -72.27 17.15
C ILE A 1168 -18.15 -71.62 17.54
N LYS A 1169 -18.22 -70.28 17.60
CA LYS A 1169 -19.43 -69.54 17.98
C LYS A 1169 -20.58 -69.68 17.00
N ILE A 1170 -20.31 -69.89 15.72
CA ILE A 1170 -21.37 -70.15 14.71
C ILE A 1170 -21.70 -71.63 14.55
N GLY A 1171 -21.06 -72.53 15.30
CA GLY A 1171 -21.33 -73.98 15.29
C GLY A 1171 -20.64 -74.78 14.19
N ASN A 1172 -19.69 -74.19 13.45
CA ASN A 1172 -18.92 -74.89 12.40
C ASN A 1172 -17.70 -75.61 13.01
N LEU A 1173 -17.99 -76.66 13.79
CA LEU A 1173 -17.00 -77.38 14.58
C LEU A 1173 -16.04 -78.23 13.73
N GLU A 1174 -16.51 -78.81 12.62
CA GLU A 1174 -15.65 -79.63 11.74
C GLU A 1174 -14.48 -78.85 11.17
N GLN A 1175 -14.74 -77.63 10.68
CA GLN A 1175 -13.71 -76.77 10.10
C GLN A 1175 -12.75 -76.25 11.18
N ALA A 1176 -13.26 -75.90 12.35
CA ALA A 1176 -12.43 -75.49 13.49
C ALA A 1176 -11.49 -76.64 13.94
N ILE A 1177 -12.00 -77.87 14.02
CA ILE A 1177 -11.21 -79.07 14.37
C ILE A 1177 -10.14 -79.36 13.31
N LEU A 1178 -10.48 -79.24 12.02
CA LEU A 1178 -9.53 -79.50 10.92
C LEU A 1178 -8.35 -78.52 10.97
N ILE A 1179 -8.61 -77.23 11.13
CA ILE A 1179 -7.59 -76.20 11.28
C ILE A 1179 -6.75 -76.48 12.53
N PHE A 1180 -7.42 -76.80 13.64
CA PHE A 1180 -6.76 -77.05 14.92
C PHE A 1180 -5.86 -78.31 14.93
N LYS A 1181 -6.23 -79.38 14.21
CA LYS A 1181 -5.40 -80.59 14.10
C LYS A 1181 -4.10 -80.37 13.31
N ASN A 1182 -4.12 -79.44 12.35
CA ASN A 1182 -2.97 -79.12 11.51
C ASN A 1182 -2.05 -78.05 12.14
N LEU A 1183 -2.46 -77.44 13.24
CA LEU A 1183 -1.67 -76.46 13.98
C LEU A 1183 -0.60 -77.15 14.84
N ALA A 1184 0.66 -76.73 14.67
CA ALA A 1184 1.72 -77.13 15.61
C ALA A 1184 1.40 -76.59 17.03
N PRO A 1185 1.56 -77.38 18.10
CA PRO A 1185 1.22 -76.93 19.45
C PRO A 1185 2.12 -75.77 19.91
N LYS A 1186 1.52 -74.58 20.11
CA LYS A 1186 2.22 -73.35 20.52
C LYS A 1186 2.12 -73.09 22.03
N LYS A 1187 3.06 -72.30 22.57
CA LYS A 1187 3.17 -71.97 24.01
C LYS A 1187 2.51 -70.63 24.38
N CYS A 1188 1.29 -70.34 23.93
CA CYS A 1188 0.55 -69.11 24.31
C CYS A 1188 -0.84 -69.42 24.86
N TYR A 1189 -1.37 -68.54 25.73
CA TYR A 1189 -2.62 -68.79 26.46
C TYR A 1189 -3.85 -68.83 25.54
N SER A 1190 -3.94 -67.95 24.53
CA SER A 1190 -5.04 -67.91 23.57
C SER A 1190 -5.16 -69.21 22.79
N TYR A 1191 -4.04 -69.74 22.30
CA TYR A 1191 -3.98 -71.05 21.64
C TYR A 1191 -4.54 -72.15 22.54
N TRP A 1192 -4.08 -72.26 23.80
CA TRP A 1192 -4.57 -73.31 24.70
C TRP A 1192 -6.04 -73.14 25.09
N LYS A 1193 -6.55 -71.90 25.11
CA LYS A 1193 -7.98 -71.61 25.33
C LYS A 1193 -8.84 -72.03 24.14
N CYS A 1194 -8.45 -71.66 22.93
CA CYS A 1194 -9.12 -72.16 21.73
C CYS A 1194 -9.02 -73.69 21.64
N ALA A 1195 -7.86 -74.27 21.97
CA ALA A 1195 -7.64 -75.71 22.04
C ALA A 1195 -8.57 -76.41 23.04
N SER A 1196 -8.81 -75.83 24.21
CA SER A 1196 -9.75 -76.40 25.18
C SER A 1196 -11.18 -76.30 24.68
N GLU A 1197 -11.59 -75.18 24.10
CA GLU A 1197 -12.96 -75.02 23.60
C GLU A 1197 -13.24 -75.98 22.43
N VAL A 1198 -12.28 -76.19 21.53
CA VAL A 1198 -12.37 -77.20 20.46
C VAL A 1198 -12.45 -78.61 21.05
N ALA A 1199 -11.56 -78.95 22.00
CA ALA A 1199 -11.52 -80.28 22.61
C ALA A 1199 -12.77 -80.60 23.46
N GLU A 1200 -13.32 -79.61 24.16
CA GLU A 1200 -14.57 -79.72 24.91
C GLU A 1200 -15.74 -79.98 23.96
N LYS A 1201 -15.86 -79.19 22.89
CA LYS A 1201 -16.95 -79.34 21.91
C LYS A 1201 -16.82 -80.60 21.06
N SER A 1202 -15.62 -81.15 20.89
CA SER A 1202 -15.37 -82.42 20.19
C SER A 1202 -15.45 -83.66 21.10
N ASN A 1203 -15.82 -83.51 22.39
CA ASN A 1203 -15.80 -84.57 23.40
C ASN A 1203 -14.42 -85.27 23.57
N ASP A 1204 -13.31 -84.60 23.23
CA ASP A 1204 -11.95 -85.10 23.47
C ASP A 1204 -11.45 -84.67 24.86
N TYR A 1205 -11.99 -85.32 25.89
CA TYR A 1205 -11.70 -85.00 27.28
C TYR A 1205 -10.22 -85.19 27.67
N LYS A 1206 -9.47 -86.02 26.92
CA LYS A 1206 -8.03 -86.23 27.14
C LYS A 1206 -7.22 -85.02 26.69
N THR A 1207 -7.52 -84.49 25.51
CA THR A 1207 -6.91 -83.27 25.00
C THR A 1207 -7.38 -82.04 25.79
N LEU A 1208 -8.67 -81.95 26.14
CA LEU A 1208 -9.22 -80.89 26.98
C LEU A 1208 -8.45 -80.75 28.31
N LYS A 1209 -8.23 -81.86 29.02
CA LYS A 1209 -7.48 -81.87 30.28
C LYS A 1209 -6.03 -81.41 30.11
N LYS A 1210 -5.39 -81.74 28.98
CA LYS A 1210 -4.04 -81.26 28.65
C LYS A 1210 -4.03 -79.76 28.37
N CYS A 1211 -5.02 -79.26 27.62
CA CYS A 1211 -5.16 -77.84 27.30
C CYS A 1211 -5.41 -77.00 28.56
N LEU A 1212 -6.32 -77.42 29.44
CA LEU A 1212 -6.60 -76.73 30.71
C LEU A 1212 -5.38 -76.71 31.64
N LYS A 1213 -4.60 -77.80 31.70
CA LYS A 1213 -3.32 -77.82 32.46
C LYS A 1213 -2.29 -76.83 31.92
N ASN A 1214 -2.18 -76.69 30.60
CA ASN A 1214 -1.27 -75.73 29.99
C ASN A 1214 -1.75 -74.28 30.14
N GLN A 1215 -3.07 -74.04 30.14
CA GLN A 1215 -3.64 -72.73 30.48
C GLN A 1215 -3.30 -72.32 31.91
N LEU A 1216 -3.47 -73.23 32.88
CA LEU A 1216 -3.12 -72.98 34.28
C LEU A 1216 -1.62 -72.66 34.44
N LYS A 1217 -0.73 -73.43 33.81
CA LYS A 1217 0.72 -73.15 33.83
C LYS A 1217 1.09 -71.79 33.24
N LEU A 1218 0.39 -71.34 32.20
CA LEU A 1218 0.64 -70.05 31.59
C LEU A 1218 -0.03 -68.91 32.37
N ALA A 1219 -1.13 -69.17 33.07
CA ALA A 1219 -1.78 -68.21 33.95
C ALA A 1219 -0.91 -67.90 35.19
N ASP A 1220 -0.26 -68.92 35.77
CA ASP A 1220 0.69 -68.74 36.89
C ASP A 1220 2.00 -68.02 36.48
N LEU A 1221 2.30 -67.93 35.18
CA LEU A 1221 3.42 -67.14 34.62
C LEU A 1221 3.00 -65.70 34.24
N LEU A 1222 1.70 -65.41 34.23
CA LEU A 1222 1.09 -64.12 33.86
C LEU A 1222 0.53 -63.35 35.08
N SER A 1223 0.35 -64.03 36.22
CA SER A 1223 0.14 -63.43 37.55
C SER A 1223 1.47 -63.07 38.20
#